data_AF-A0A4Q9H0W7-F1
#
_entry.id   AF-A0A4Q9H0W7-F1
#
_cell.length_a   1.000
_cell.length_b   1.000
_cell.length_c   1.000
_cell.angle_alpha   90.00
_cell.angle_beta   90.00
_cell.angle_gamma   90.00
#
_symmetry.space_group_name_H-M   'P 1'
#
loop_
_entity.id
_entity.type
_entity.pdbx_description
1 polymer ?
#
loop_
_entity_poly.entity_id
_entity_poly.type
_entity_poly.pdbx_seq_one_letter_code
_entity_poly.pdbx_strand_id
1 'polypeptide(L)'
;MAIARNASGLPLTITQGGHTRALRYNPDHRLIEVRQNGQLLARYGHNTHGQRISKLVGPQTPASQAQTFLWSQGQLAAEGHGQAIDRRYVYAHGVPVAVIDHPGGASAITPAEGPWSALLQWAQAVWRVAATPAPQLTYLHSNEIGTPVAATGARGQLLWQAEHSAFGELRALRTEHRPGHAPQDGVKGFALNLRLPGQYFDAETSWHDNVLRTYDPQRGQYLEPDPLGPTPNWGRGAGPWLTQPFAYANHNPITYADPNGLILFAFDGTGNSNDPVQLASLGNGISNVWQFRQLYADGAARYISGVGTIDTSDPARPINPKDYVPLAAKLLPVATIVEKDMALNYSGRARITRMEEYFNQEAELFVQNDKAMNVDIVGFSRGAAQAREFANIIANKTNADGYYQYTIKDGAGKVVNKCQKVNFRFMGLWDTVLSTDGVFFGSGYNLSVSAKFNYVAQAVALNEYRGDTLRTLPNSTGAFPLESIVGSAAPVAGGVRIERGFIGSHADIGGGYVGTGQQTDLAKVPLAWMIEQAKLAGVKLLPPPDTVNASAVIHDKSDEQYARDKVVKPSDSDEQREVHYMNGTKTKIKSMTGTGMTYADTQKDDIIQLNPPGVGKIEYDLAENPIITYAAKPADYSAGTVNMKKYLDWLTANGYTLGNLHVQ
;
A
#
# COMPACT_ATOMS: atom_id res chain seq x y z
N MET A 1 10.54 -16.42 -30.60
CA MET A 1 11.56 -16.40 -29.51
C MET A 1 11.04 -17.26 -28.37
N ALA A 2 11.92 -17.91 -27.58
CA ALA A 2 11.51 -18.82 -26.50
C ALA A 2 12.22 -18.48 -25.19
N ILE A 3 11.58 -18.78 -24.05
CA ILE A 3 12.16 -18.70 -22.70
C ILE A 3 11.88 -20.03 -22.00
N ALA A 4 12.93 -20.77 -21.63
CA ALA A 4 12.80 -21.91 -20.74
C ALA A 4 12.98 -21.42 -19.29
N ARG A 5 12.12 -21.84 -18.36
CA ARG A 5 12.13 -21.39 -16.96
C ARG A 5 12.35 -22.57 -16.01
N ASN A 6 12.88 -22.31 -14.82
CA ASN A 6 12.90 -23.28 -13.73
C ASN A 6 11.55 -23.30 -12.97
N ALA A 7 11.45 -24.12 -11.92
CA ALA A 7 10.24 -24.23 -11.10
C ALA A 7 9.87 -22.95 -10.32
N SER A 8 10.83 -22.05 -10.02
CA SER A 8 10.56 -20.73 -9.42
C SER A 8 10.26 -19.64 -10.47
N GLY A 9 10.07 -20.02 -11.73
CA GLY A 9 9.75 -19.09 -12.82
C GLY A 9 10.96 -18.31 -13.36
N LEU A 10 12.17 -18.49 -12.83
CA LEU A 10 13.37 -17.80 -13.34
C LEU A 10 13.80 -18.36 -14.71
N PRO A 11 14.18 -17.52 -15.69
CA PRO A 11 14.71 -17.99 -16.96
C PRO A 11 15.98 -18.82 -16.80
N LEU A 12 16.03 -20.03 -17.34
CA LEU A 12 17.25 -20.81 -17.52
C LEU A 12 17.92 -20.49 -18.85
N THR A 13 17.12 -20.40 -19.92
CA THR A 13 17.59 -20.01 -21.25
C THR A 13 16.60 -19.08 -21.95
N ILE A 14 17.13 -18.16 -22.77
CA ILE A 14 16.36 -17.25 -23.62
C ILE A 14 16.93 -17.29 -25.03
N THR A 15 16.08 -17.58 -26.03
CA THR A 15 16.44 -17.56 -27.44
C THR A 15 15.85 -16.31 -28.11
N GLN A 16 16.71 -15.35 -28.44
CA GLN A 16 16.39 -14.00 -28.95
C GLN A 16 17.37 -13.62 -30.06
N GLY A 17 16.86 -13.10 -31.19
CA GLY A 17 17.68 -12.67 -32.33
C GLY A 17 18.54 -13.78 -32.98
N GLY A 18 18.14 -15.05 -32.89
CA GLY A 18 18.93 -16.19 -33.38
C GLY A 18 20.03 -16.67 -32.41
N HIS A 19 20.20 -16.01 -31.26
CA HIS A 19 21.13 -16.41 -30.21
C HIS A 19 20.41 -17.07 -29.04
N THR A 20 20.99 -18.12 -28.47
CA THR A 20 20.53 -18.71 -27.21
C THR A 20 21.47 -18.29 -26.09
N ARG A 21 20.89 -17.63 -25.09
CA ARG A 21 21.57 -17.21 -23.86
C ARG A 21 21.16 -18.12 -22.71
N ALA A 22 22.12 -18.56 -21.90
CA ALA A 22 21.89 -19.23 -20.63
C ALA A 22 22.09 -18.23 -19.49
N LEU A 23 21.21 -18.25 -18.50
CA LEU A 23 21.20 -17.28 -17.39
C LEU A 23 21.44 -18.00 -16.06
N ARG A 24 22.11 -17.32 -15.12
CA ARG A 24 22.28 -17.77 -13.74
C ARG A 24 21.88 -16.69 -12.75
N TYR A 25 21.29 -17.13 -11.66
CA TYR A 25 20.77 -16.29 -10.60
C TYR A 25 21.48 -16.57 -9.26
N ASN A 26 21.53 -15.59 -8.38
CA ASN A 26 21.93 -15.78 -6.98
C ASN A 26 20.71 -16.28 -6.14
N PRO A 27 20.90 -16.58 -4.83
CA PRO A 27 19.79 -16.98 -3.95
C PRO A 27 18.66 -15.94 -3.85
N ASP A 28 18.98 -14.65 -3.96
CA ASP A 28 18.02 -13.54 -3.95
C ASP A 28 17.28 -13.35 -5.30
N HIS A 29 17.32 -14.37 -6.17
CA HIS A 29 16.71 -14.39 -7.50
C HIS A 29 17.21 -13.28 -8.45
N ARG A 30 18.44 -12.79 -8.26
CA ARG A 30 19.06 -11.75 -9.10
C ARG A 30 20.01 -12.32 -10.14
N LEU A 31 19.88 -11.84 -11.37
CA LEU A 31 20.69 -12.24 -12.51
C LEU A 31 22.16 -11.91 -12.25
N ILE A 32 23.03 -12.93 -12.17
CA ILE A 32 24.46 -12.75 -11.90
C ILE A 32 25.36 -13.14 -13.08
N GLU A 33 24.88 -13.97 -14.00
CA GLU A 33 25.66 -14.37 -15.18
C GLU A 33 24.75 -14.59 -16.39
N VAL A 34 25.18 -14.08 -17.55
CA VAL A 34 24.61 -14.39 -18.86
C VAL A 34 25.70 -14.98 -19.73
N ARG A 35 25.43 -16.14 -20.33
CA ARG A 35 26.31 -16.79 -21.31
C ARG A 35 25.63 -16.89 -22.66
N GLN A 36 26.31 -16.54 -23.74
CA GLN A 36 25.82 -16.75 -25.10
C GLN A 36 26.67 -17.82 -25.77
N ASN A 37 26.03 -18.88 -26.29
CA ASN A 37 26.71 -20.01 -26.93
C ASN A 37 27.85 -20.60 -26.06
N GLY A 38 27.67 -20.67 -24.73
CA GLY A 38 28.64 -21.17 -23.75
C GLY A 38 29.68 -20.16 -23.25
N GLN A 39 29.97 -19.11 -24.02
CA GLN A 39 30.89 -18.04 -23.63
C GLN A 39 30.23 -17.05 -22.67
N LEU A 40 31.02 -16.47 -21.75
CA LEU A 40 30.56 -15.42 -20.84
C LEU A 40 30.24 -14.14 -21.64
N LEU A 41 28.98 -13.71 -21.59
CA LEU A 41 28.53 -12.45 -22.19
C LEU A 41 28.59 -11.32 -21.15
N ALA A 42 28.02 -11.55 -19.96
CA ALA A 42 28.10 -10.62 -18.84
C ALA A 42 28.06 -11.33 -17.49
N ARG A 43 28.65 -10.69 -16.48
CA ARG A 43 28.53 -11.03 -15.06
C ARG A 43 28.22 -9.77 -14.26
N TYR A 44 27.31 -9.88 -13.30
CA TYR A 44 26.83 -8.75 -12.49
C TYR A 44 27.01 -9.02 -11.00
N GLY A 45 27.39 -7.99 -10.25
CA GLY A 45 27.42 -7.99 -8.79
C GLY A 45 26.33 -7.07 -8.24
N HIS A 46 25.64 -7.51 -7.19
CA HIS A 46 24.55 -6.77 -6.53
C HIS A 46 24.85 -6.62 -5.03
N ASN A 47 24.39 -5.52 -4.43
CA ASN A 47 24.39 -5.37 -2.97
C ASN A 47 23.14 -6.01 -2.34
N THR A 48 23.04 -5.98 -1.01
CA THR A 48 21.92 -6.56 -0.23
C THR A 48 20.57 -5.88 -0.47
N HIS A 49 20.54 -4.68 -1.06
CA HIS A 49 19.31 -3.99 -1.48
C HIS A 49 18.94 -4.31 -2.94
N GLY A 50 19.62 -5.30 -3.55
CA GLY A 50 19.48 -5.65 -4.96
C GLY A 50 20.08 -4.63 -5.93
N GLN A 51 20.60 -3.49 -5.49
CA GLN A 51 21.20 -2.53 -6.42
C GLN A 51 22.44 -3.14 -7.06
N ARG A 52 22.55 -3.03 -8.38
CA ARG A 52 23.73 -3.48 -9.12
C ARG A 52 24.92 -2.61 -8.76
N ILE A 53 26.01 -3.21 -8.27
CA ILE A 53 27.24 -2.51 -7.86
C ILE A 53 28.42 -2.76 -8.80
N SER A 54 28.36 -3.83 -9.61
CA SER A 54 29.37 -4.09 -10.64
C SER A 54 28.82 -4.81 -11.87
N LYS A 55 29.44 -4.56 -13.03
CA LYS A 55 29.23 -5.26 -14.29
C LYS A 55 30.56 -5.59 -14.95
N LEU A 56 30.68 -6.80 -15.47
CA LEU A 56 31.80 -7.27 -16.28
C LEU A 56 31.24 -7.85 -17.58
N VAL A 57 31.66 -7.32 -18.73
CA VAL A 57 31.19 -7.76 -20.05
C VAL A 57 32.31 -8.52 -20.77
N GLY A 58 31.99 -9.67 -21.35
CA GLY A 58 32.90 -10.50 -22.15
C GLY A 58 33.76 -11.51 -21.36
N PRO A 59 34.36 -12.51 -22.05
CA PRO A 59 35.04 -13.63 -21.41
C PRO A 59 36.52 -13.38 -21.05
N GLN A 60 37.12 -12.28 -21.51
CA GLN A 60 38.55 -11.95 -21.34
C GLN A 60 38.79 -10.63 -20.60
N THR A 61 37.73 -9.97 -20.14
CA THR A 61 37.82 -8.68 -19.46
C THR A 61 38.32 -8.88 -18.03
N PRO A 62 39.46 -8.26 -17.63
CA PRO A 62 39.96 -8.38 -16.27
C PRO A 62 38.97 -7.82 -15.24
N ALA A 63 38.92 -8.39 -14.03
CA ALA A 63 38.06 -7.88 -12.97
C ALA A 63 38.39 -6.43 -12.56
N SER A 64 39.62 -5.96 -12.81
CA SER A 64 40.04 -4.56 -12.64
C SER A 64 39.42 -3.59 -13.67
N GLN A 65 38.81 -4.10 -14.74
CA GLN A 65 38.04 -3.36 -15.74
C GLN A 65 36.52 -3.61 -15.59
N ALA A 66 36.07 -4.11 -14.43
CA ALA A 66 34.64 -4.12 -14.13
C ALA A 66 34.11 -2.68 -14.01
N GLN A 67 33.00 -2.40 -14.69
CA GLN A 67 32.22 -1.18 -14.48
C GLN A 67 31.65 -1.23 -13.05
N THR A 68 31.78 -0.14 -12.31
CA THR A 68 31.28 0.03 -10.95
C THR A 68 30.11 1.02 -10.94
N PHE A 69 29.15 0.77 -10.06
CA PHE A 69 27.93 1.57 -9.93
C PHE A 69 27.79 2.03 -8.47
N LEU A 70 27.63 3.32 -8.28
CA LEU A 70 27.51 3.97 -6.97
C LEU A 70 26.10 4.49 -6.80
N TRP A 71 25.45 4.10 -5.70
CA TRP A 71 24.07 4.44 -5.40
C TRP A 71 23.98 5.41 -4.24
N SER A 72 23.03 6.33 -4.30
CA SER A 72 22.67 7.24 -3.21
C SER A 72 21.16 7.42 -3.17
N GLN A 73 20.56 7.33 -1.98
CA GLN A 73 19.09 7.49 -1.78
C GLN A 73 18.22 6.64 -2.73
N GLY A 74 18.67 5.42 -3.05
CA GLY A 74 17.97 4.52 -3.97
C GLY A 74 18.19 4.81 -5.46
N GLN A 75 18.90 5.87 -5.84
CA GLN A 75 19.17 6.25 -7.22
C GLN A 75 20.63 5.96 -7.63
N LEU A 76 20.86 5.72 -8.92
CA LEU A 76 22.20 5.58 -9.49
C LEU A 76 22.91 6.93 -9.49
N ALA A 77 23.79 7.17 -8.52
CA ALA A 77 24.46 8.46 -8.35
C ALA A 77 25.68 8.62 -9.29
N ALA A 78 26.39 7.53 -9.59
CA ALA A 78 27.54 7.55 -10.48
C ALA A 78 27.87 6.17 -11.05
N GLU A 79 28.60 6.17 -12.17
CA GLU A 79 29.20 4.99 -12.80
C GLU A 79 30.70 5.25 -13.08
N GLY A 80 31.48 4.18 -13.14
CA GLY A 80 32.92 4.27 -13.31
C GLY A 80 33.59 2.92 -13.56
N HIS A 81 34.92 2.89 -13.46
CA HIS A 81 35.71 1.66 -13.54
C HIS A 81 36.72 1.59 -12.39
N GLY A 82 36.69 0.50 -11.62
CA GLY A 82 37.50 0.35 -10.41
C GLY A 82 37.24 1.47 -9.39
N GLN A 83 38.23 2.32 -9.14
CA GLN A 83 38.18 3.46 -8.20
C GLN A 83 37.97 4.82 -8.89
N ALA A 84 37.87 4.84 -10.22
CA ALA A 84 37.64 6.07 -10.99
C ALA A 84 36.15 6.25 -11.27
N ILE A 85 35.63 7.46 -11.04
CA ILE A 85 34.27 7.83 -11.47
C ILE A 85 34.35 8.41 -12.88
N ASP A 86 33.62 7.81 -13.83
CA ASP A 86 33.57 8.25 -15.23
C ASP A 86 32.36 9.16 -15.49
N ARG A 87 31.25 8.94 -14.77
CA ARG A 87 30.04 9.78 -14.86
C ARG A 87 29.35 9.90 -13.50
N ARG A 88 28.79 11.08 -13.25
CA ARG A 88 27.83 11.34 -12.16
C ARG A 88 26.48 11.74 -12.73
N TYR A 89 25.40 11.33 -12.08
CA TYR A 89 24.03 11.68 -12.41
C TYR A 89 23.52 12.77 -11.46
N VAL A 90 22.77 13.73 -11.99
CA VAL A 90 22.13 14.81 -11.23
C VAL A 90 20.64 14.71 -11.40
N TYR A 91 19.91 14.65 -10.28
CA TYR A 91 18.46 14.49 -10.24
C TYR A 91 17.79 15.71 -9.61
N ALA A 92 16.59 16.05 -10.09
CA ALA A 92 15.68 16.99 -9.45
C ALA A 92 14.36 16.26 -9.16
N HIS A 93 13.96 16.18 -7.89
CA HIS A 93 12.77 15.44 -7.44
C HIS A 93 12.66 13.99 -7.98
N GLY A 94 13.81 13.33 -8.18
CA GLY A 94 13.90 11.97 -8.72
C GLY A 94 14.03 11.87 -10.24
N VAL A 95 13.77 12.94 -11.00
CA VAL A 95 13.94 12.99 -12.46
C VAL A 95 15.39 13.33 -12.81
N PRO A 96 16.07 12.59 -13.72
CA PRO A 96 17.41 12.94 -14.16
C PRO A 96 17.39 14.22 -15.00
N VAL A 97 18.20 15.21 -14.62
CA VAL A 97 18.27 16.54 -15.24
C VAL A 97 19.65 16.89 -15.82
N ALA A 98 20.71 16.22 -15.36
CA ALA A 98 22.03 16.35 -15.97
C ALA A 98 22.92 15.12 -15.69
N VAL A 99 23.99 14.98 -16.48
CA VAL A 99 25.16 14.17 -16.15
C VAL A 99 26.44 14.98 -16.22
N ILE A 100 27.42 14.59 -15.41
CA ILE A 100 28.77 15.14 -15.41
C ILE A 100 29.71 14.00 -15.78
N ASP A 101 30.25 14.03 -17.00
CA ASP A 101 31.24 13.07 -17.47
C ASP A 101 32.66 13.53 -17.07
N HIS A 102 33.53 12.60 -16.69
CA HIS A 102 34.92 12.83 -16.27
C HIS A 102 35.87 12.08 -17.21
N PRO A 103 36.28 12.67 -18.36
CA PRO A 103 37.12 11.96 -19.32
C PRO A 103 38.50 11.65 -18.69
N GLY A 104 38.85 10.37 -18.61
CA GLY A 104 40.07 9.91 -17.91
C GLY A 104 39.89 9.54 -16.44
N GLY A 105 38.68 9.69 -15.89
CA GLY A 105 38.30 9.17 -14.58
C GLY A 105 38.66 10.08 -13.39
N ALA A 106 37.68 10.37 -12.54
CA ALA A 106 37.91 11.08 -11.28
C ALA A 106 38.24 10.09 -10.15
N SER A 107 39.54 9.91 -9.86
CA SER A 107 39.99 9.19 -8.65
C SER A 107 40.01 10.10 -7.44
N ALA A 108 39.58 9.59 -6.28
CA ALA A 108 39.79 10.27 -5.00
C ALA A 108 41.30 10.35 -4.68
N ILE A 109 41.75 11.51 -4.20
CA ILE A 109 43.11 11.67 -3.66
C ILE A 109 43.15 10.93 -2.33
N THR A 110 43.83 9.79 -2.26
CA THR A 110 44.13 9.12 -1.00
C THR A 110 45.19 9.92 -0.23
N PRO A 111 45.07 10.09 1.10
CA PRO A 111 46.11 10.76 1.89
C PRO A 111 47.43 9.99 1.83
N ALA A 112 48.54 10.71 1.61
CA ALA A 112 49.87 10.12 1.70
C ALA A 112 50.31 9.96 3.16
N GLU A 113 50.64 8.74 3.57
CA GLU A 113 51.44 8.52 4.78
C GLU A 113 52.92 8.77 4.44
N GLY A 114 53.48 9.87 4.93
CA GLY A 114 54.90 10.21 4.86
C GLY A 114 55.29 11.39 3.93
N PRO A 115 56.43 12.06 4.18
CA PRO A 115 56.82 13.27 3.44
C PRO A 115 57.29 13.01 2.00
N TRP A 116 57.94 11.87 1.74
CA TRP A 116 58.47 11.54 0.41
C TRP A 116 57.40 10.97 -0.54
N SER A 117 56.43 10.23 0.00
CA SER A 117 55.25 9.76 -0.73
C SER A 117 54.34 10.93 -1.13
N ALA A 118 54.17 11.93 -0.24
CA ALA A 118 53.41 13.15 -0.52
C ALA A 118 53.99 13.96 -1.70
N LEU A 119 55.32 14.10 -1.81
CA LEU A 119 55.96 14.84 -2.90
C LEU A 119 55.77 14.17 -4.27
N LEU A 120 55.91 12.84 -4.35
CA LEU A 120 55.67 12.07 -5.58
C LEU A 120 54.18 12.08 -5.96
N GLN A 121 53.27 11.96 -4.98
CA GLN A 121 51.83 12.08 -5.23
C GLN A 121 51.44 13.50 -5.66
N TRP A 122 52.03 14.54 -5.09
CA TRP A 122 51.79 15.93 -5.51
C TRP A 122 52.25 16.16 -6.94
N ALA A 123 53.46 15.70 -7.31
CA ALA A 123 53.94 15.76 -8.69
C ALA A 123 53.00 15.01 -9.64
N GLN A 124 52.59 13.78 -9.30
CA GLN A 124 51.63 13.01 -10.09
C GLN A 124 50.24 13.68 -10.16
N ALA A 125 49.79 14.33 -9.09
CA ALA A 125 48.52 15.06 -9.06
C ALA A 125 48.57 16.32 -9.93
N VAL A 126 49.66 17.08 -9.90
CA VAL A 126 49.87 18.26 -10.78
C VAL A 126 49.94 17.84 -12.25
N TRP A 127 50.70 16.78 -12.57
CA TRP A 127 50.72 16.21 -13.93
C TRP A 127 49.37 15.68 -14.37
N ARG A 128 48.58 15.05 -13.48
CA ARG A 128 47.20 14.61 -13.78
C ARG A 128 46.26 15.79 -14.00
N VAL A 129 46.26 16.80 -13.13
CA VAL A 129 45.43 18.02 -13.31
C VAL A 129 45.76 18.73 -14.62
N ALA A 130 47.02 18.70 -15.08
CA ALA A 130 47.42 19.24 -16.38
C ALA A 130 47.06 18.34 -17.58
N ALA A 131 46.89 17.02 -17.38
CA ALA A 131 46.69 16.04 -18.45
C ALA A 131 45.24 15.49 -18.57
N THR A 132 44.41 15.64 -17.54
CA THR A 132 43.04 15.14 -17.51
C THR A 132 42.07 16.19 -18.08
N PRO A 133 41.28 15.88 -19.12
CA PRO A 133 40.26 16.80 -19.64
C PRO A 133 39.26 17.24 -18.57
N ALA A 134 38.83 18.50 -18.64
CA ALA A 134 37.89 19.07 -17.68
C ALA A 134 36.55 18.28 -17.65
N PRO A 135 35.89 18.17 -16.47
CA PRO A 135 34.58 17.55 -16.36
C PRO A 135 33.55 18.20 -17.29
N GLN A 136 32.73 17.38 -17.94
CA GLN A 136 31.81 17.82 -18.98
C GLN A 136 30.36 17.67 -18.55
N LEU A 137 29.71 18.80 -18.27
CA LEU A 137 28.27 18.85 -17.99
C LEU A 137 27.45 18.59 -19.26
N THR A 138 26.35 17.86 -19.10
CA THR A 138 25.35 17.57 -20.13
C THR A 138 23.98 17.65 -19.50
N TYR A 139 23.09 18.46 -20.06
CA TYR A 139 21.71 18.58 -19.58
C TYR A 139 20.85 17.48 -20.20
N LEU A 140 19.98 16.89 -19.40
CA LEU A 140 19.03 15.86 -19.81
C LEU A 140 17.63 16.45 -19.90
N HIS A 141 16.94 16.15 -21.00
CA HIS A 141 15.57 16.55 -21.26
C HIS A 141 14.72 15.29 -21.19
N SER A 142 13.83 15.24 -20.21
CA SER A 142 13.01 14.08 -19.89
C SER A 142 11.53 14.34 -20.21
N ASN A 143 10.79 13.29 -20.56
CA ASN A 143 9.35 13.38 -20.84
C ASN A 143 8.50 13.46 -19.56
N GLU A 144 7.18 13.45 -19.71
CA GLU A 144 6.18 13.58 -18.64
C GLU A 144 6.27 12.55 -17.51
N ILE A 145 6.84 11.36 -17.75
CA ILE A 145 7.11 10.34 -16.72
C ILE A 145 8.57 10.35 -16.22
N GLY A 146 9.43 11.22 -16.73
CA GLY A 146 10.83 11.34 -16.33
C GLY A 146 11.82 10.47 -17.11
N THR A 147 11.43 9.92 -18.27
CA THR A 147 12.32 9.20 -19.20
C THR A 147 13.16 10.20 -20.00
N PRO A 148 14.50 10.11 -20.01
CA PRO A 148 15.33 10.94 -20.88
C PRO A 148 15.04 10.70 -22.37
N VAL A 149 14.75 11.76 -23.13
CA VAL A 149 14.47 11.72 -24.58
C VAL A 149 15.46 12.55 -25.39
N ALA A 150 16.13 13.53 -24.79
CA ALA A 150 17.24 14.24 -25.40
C ALA A 150 18.31 14.65 -24.39
N ALA A 151 19.52 14.95 -24.86
CA ALA A 151 20.59 15.50 -24.06
C ALA A 151 21.34 16.59 -24.84
N THR A 152 21.64 17.72 -24.16
CA THR A 152 22.33 18.87 -24.75
C THR A 152 23.59 19.24 -23.99
N GLY A 153 24.60 19.72 -24.71
CA GLY A 153 25.79 20.29 -24.11
C GLY A 153 25.58 21.71 -23.59
N ALA A 154 26.62 22.28 -22.97
CA ALA A 154 26.56 23.58 -22.30
C ALA A 154 26.22 24.79 -23.21
N ARG A 155 26.21 24.64 -24.54
CA ARG A 155 25.79 25.69 -25.49
C ARG A 155 24.45 25.37 -26.17
N GLY A 156 23.67 24.44 -25.60
CA GLY A 156 22.39 23.99 -26.17
C GLY A 156 22.51 23.06 -27.38
N GLN A 157 23.72 22.69 -27.79
CA GLN A 157 23.90 21.76 -28.91
C GLN A 157 23.36 20.37 -28.54
N LEU A 158 22.56 19.78 -29.43
CA LEU A 158 22.05 18.42 -29.26
C LEU A 158 23.22 17.42 -29.35
N LEU A 159 23.32 16.54 -28.36
CA LEU A 159 24.38 15.51 -28.29
C LEU A 159 23.81 14.10 -28.41
N TRP A 160 22.60 13.89 -27.94
CA TRP A 160 21.90 12.62 -27.97
C TRP A 160 20.39 12.86 -28.01
N GLN A 161 19.67 12.05 -28.77
CA GLN A 161 18.22 12.04 -28.83
C GLN A 161 17.76 10.60 -29.04
N ALA A 162 16.78 10.17 -28.26
CA ALA A 162 16.20 8.85 -28.33
C ALA A 162 14.69 8.91 -28.46
N GLU A 163 14.16 8.08 -29.35
CA GLU A 163 12.73 7.77 -29.40
C GLU A 163 12.55 6.39 -28.78
N HIS A 164 11.66 6.29 -27.81
CA HIS A 164 11.31 5.03 -27.15
C HIS A 164 9.90 4.59 -27.54
N SER A 165 9.68 3.28 -27.63
CA SER A 165 8.32 2.73 -27.57
C SER A 165 7.71 2.98 -26.18
N ALA A 166 6.39 2.85 -26.04
CA ALA A 166 5.72 2.94 -24.75
C ALA A 166 6.35 2.01 -23.69
N PHE A 167 6.88 0.86 -24.10
CA PHE A 167 7.55 -0.12 -23.25
C PHE A 167 9.08 0.06 -23.18
N GLY A 168 9.61 1.24 -23.54
CA GLY A 168 11.02 1.62 -23.37
C GLY A 168 11.98 1.12 -24.47
N GLU A 169 11.50 0.39 -25.47
CA GLU A 169 12.32 -0.10 -26.58
C GLU A 169 12.85 1.06 -27.41
N LEU A 170 14.17 1.13 -27.60
CA LEU A 170 14.81 2.19 -28.39
C LEU A 170 14.46 2.04 -29.87
N ARG A 171 13.64 2.96 -30.41
CA ARG A 171 13.16 2.98 -31.80
C ARG A 171 14.11 3.72 -32.72
N ALA A 172 14.57 4.89 -32.29
CA ALA A 172 15.56 5.69 -32.99
C ALA A 172 16.57 6.25 -31.99
N LEU A 173 17.82 6.35 -32.42
CA LEU A 173 18.90 6.96 -31.65
C LEU A 173 19.73 7.85 -32.57
N ARG A 174 19.81 9.14 -32.23
CA ARG A 174 20.78 10.08 -32.80
C ARG A 174 21.83 10.38 -31.75
N THR A 175 23.10 10.25 -32.10
CA THR A 175 24.24 10.66 -31.26
C THR A 175 25.22 11.47 -32.07
N GLU A 176 25.65 12.61 -31.55
CA GLU A 176 26.72 13.41 -32.15
C GLU A 176 28.08 13.02 -31.56
N HIS A 177 29.14 13.15 -32.36
CA HIS A 177 30.50 12.90 -31.89
C HIS A 177 30.92 13.97 -30.87
N ARG A 178 31.47 13.52 -29.73
CA ARG A 178 31.96 14.38 -28.66
C ARG A 178 33.47 14.17 -28.46
N PRO A 179 34.32 15.17 -28.71
CA PRO A 179 35.77 15.06 -28.51
C PRO A 179 36.11 14.73 -27.05
N GLY A 180 36.97 13.72 -26.86
CA GLY A 180 37.38 13.24 -25.54
C GLY A 180 36.50 12.14 -24.93
N HIS A 181 35.34 11.83 -25.53
CA HIS A 181 34.51 10.70 -25.09
C HIS A 181 34.93 9.41 -25.77
N ALA A 182 35.35 8.42 -24.99
CA ALA A 182 35.57 7.06 -25.49
C ALA A 182 34.22 6.42 -25.90
N PRO A 183 34.17 5.55 -26.93
CA PRO A 183 32.97 4.82 -27.27
C PRO A 183 32.50 3.95 -26.09
N GLN A 184 31.32 4.26 -25.55
CA GLN A 184 30.64 3.43 -24.56
C GLN A 184 29.61 2.55 -25.28
N ASP A 185 29.50 1.29 -24.88
CA ASP A 185 28.42 0.39 -25.31
C ASP A 185 28.22 0.26 -26.84
N GLY A 186 29.31 0.42 -27.61
CA GLY A 186 29.32 0.37 -29.08
C GLY A 186 28.91 1.67 -29.78
N VAL A 187 28.54 2.72 -29.05
CA VAL A 187 28.08 4.01 -29.59
C VAL A 187 29.26 4.96 -29.80
N LYS A 188 29.37 5.54 -31.01
CA LYS A 188 30.38 6.55 -31.36
C LYS A 188 29.88 7.97 -31.05
N GLY A 189 29.83 8.36 -29.78
CA GLY A 189 29.39 9.70 -29.37
C GLY A 189 29.08 9.75 -27.88
N PHE A 190 28.26 10.71 -27.47
CA PHE A 190 27.66 10.68 -26.13
C PHE A 190 26.64 9.53 -26.03
N ALA A 191 26.84 8.62 -25.08
CA ALA A 191 25.92 7.56 -24.75
C ALA A 191 25.24 7.83 -23.40
N LEU A 192 23.95 7.53 -23.31
CA LEU A 192 23.17 7.53 -22.07
C LEU A 192 22.44 6.19 -21.93
N ASN A 193 22.66 5.53 -20.80
CA ASN A 193 22.08 4.21 -20.51
C ASN A 193 20.82 4.26 -19.63
N LEU A 194 20.46 5.42 -19.07
CA LEU A 194 19.14 5.56 -18.43
C LEU A 194 18.01 5.37 -19.46
N ARG A 195 16.91 4.75 -19.03
CA ARG A 195 15.72 4.45 -19.86
C ARG A 195 14.47 4.97 -19.13
N LEU A 196 13.39 4.19 -19.06
CA LEU A 196 12.24 4.50 -18.22
C LEU A 196 12.69 4.70 -16.74
N PRO A 197 11.89 5.36 -15.88
CA PRO A 197 12.29 5.61 -14.49
C PRO A 197 12.74 4.34 -13.76
N GLY A 198 13.93 4.39 -13.16
CA GLY A 198 14.58 3.25 -12.48
C GLY A 198 15.42 2.34 -13.38
N GLN A 199 15.30 2.45 -14.71
CA GLN A 199 15.91 1.51 -15.66
C GLN A 199 17.29 1.95 -16.19
N TYR A 200 18.22 1.00 -16.21
CA TYR A 200 19.56 1.13 -16.82
C TYR A 200 19.76 0.09 -17.93
N PHE A 201 20.16 0.52 -19.13
CA PHE A 201 20.34 -0.32 -20.31
C PHE A 201 21.66 -1.09 -20.33
N ASP A 202 21.57 -2.40 -20.56
CA ASP A 202 22.71 -3.29 -20.80
C ASP A 202 22.84 -3.58 -22.29
N ALA A 203 23.77 -2.93 -22.98
CA ALA A 203 23.93 -3.08 -24.43
C ALA A 203 24.23 -4.51 -24.87
N GLU A 204 25.00 -5.25 -24.07
CA GLU A 204 25.38 -6.63 -24.37
C GLU A 204 24.20 -7.61 -24.36
N THR A 205 23.14 -7.31 -23.59
CA THR A 205 21.90 -8.11 -23.60
C THR A 205 20.76 -7.45 -24.37
N SER A 206 20.78 -6.12 -24.51
CA SER A 206 19.65 -5.28 -24.91
C SER A 206 18.46 -5.33 -23.94
N TRP A 207 18.68 -5.79 -22.70
CA TRP A 207 17.71 -5.70 -21.60
C TRP A 207 18.03 -4.51 -20.70
N HIS A 208 17.12 -4.16 -19.78
CA HIS A 208 17.31 -3.12 -18.79
C HIS A 208 17.40 -3.72 -17.38
N ASP A 209 18.37 -3.32 -16.57
CA ASP A 209 18.30 -3.47 -15.12
C ASP A 209 17.22 -2.52 -14.59
N ASN A 210 16.23 -3.04 -13.85
CA ASN A 210 15.26 -2.21 -13.13
C ASN A 210 15.33 -2.51 -11.63
N VAL A 211 16.51 -2.25 -11.05
CA VAL A 211 16.89 -2.42 -9.63
C VAL A 211 16.74 -3.82 -9.06
N LEU A 212 15.53 -4.41 -9.04
CA LEU A 212 15.22 -5.75 -8.52
C LEU A 212 14.94 -6.79 -9.62
N ARG A 213 14.65 -6.37 -10.85
CA ARG A 213 14.32 -7.27 -11.97
C ARG A 213 15.03 -6.84 -13.26
N THR A 214 15.27 -7.80 -14.13
CA THR A 214 15.71 -7.59 -15.52
C THR A 214 14.47 -7.40 -16.39
N TYR A 215 14.39 -6.28 -17.08
CA TYR A 215 13.27 -5.91 -17.95
C TYR A 215 13.64 -6.07 -19.42
N ASP A 216 12.77 -6.71 -20.20
CA ASP A 216 12.95 -6.88 -21.65
C ASP A 216 12.02 -5.94 -22.43
N PRO A 217 12.54 -4.81 -22.95
CA PRO A 217 11.73 -3.81 -23.62
C PRO A 217 11.13 -4.30 -24.95
N GLN A 218 11.70 -5.33 -25.59
CA GLN A 218 11.12 -5.92 -26.82
C GLN A 218 9.85 -6.73 -26.53
N ARG A 219 9.65 -7.16 -25.27
CA ARG A 219 8.48 -7.91 -24.83
C ARG A 219 7.55 -7.10 -23.92
N GLY A 220 8.00 -5.95 -23.41
CA GLY A 220 7.24 -5.12 -22.47
C GLY A 220 7.05 -5.73 -21.08
N GLN A 221 7.92 -6.68 -20.70
CA GLN A 221 7.77 -7.49 -19.48
C GLN A 221 9.10 -7.71 -18.77
N TYR A 222 9.02 -8.04 -17.49
CA TYR A 222 10.15 -8.57 -16.71
C TYR A 222 10.51 -10.00 -17.12
N LEU A 223 11.79 -10.33 -17.01
CA LEU A 223 12.29 -11.69 -17.23
C LEU A 223 12.03 -12.56 -16.01
N GLU A 224 12.28 -12.06 -14.80
CA GLU A 224 11.95 -12.70 -13.53
C GLU A 224 10.47 -12.47 -13.17
N PRO A 225 9.81 -13.42 -12.50
CA PRO A 225 8.49 -13.17 -11.92
C PRO A 225 8.62 -12.12 -10.81
N ASP A 226 7.53 -11.43 -10.53
CA ASP A 226 7.45 -10.50 -9.40
C ASP A 226 7.85 -11.22 -8.09
N PRO A 227 8.81 -10.68 -7.32
CA PRO A 227 9.16 -11.22 -6.01
C PRO A 227 7.96 -11.34 -5.05
N LEU A 228 6.89 -10.58 -5.28
CA LEU A 228 5.63 -10.65 -4.54
C LEU A 228 4.71 -11.81 -4.96
N GLY A 229 5.06 -12.53 -6.03
CA GLY A 229 4.24 -13.58 -6.64
C GLY A 229 3.16 -13.06 -7.60
N PRO A 230 2.35 -13.95 -8.21
CA PRO A 230 1.24 -13.55 -9.07
C PRO A 230 0.13 -12.89 -8.26
N THR A 231 0.09 -11.56 -8.25
CA THR A 231 -0.95 -10.78 -7.59
C THR A 231 -2.27 -10.84 -8.38
N PRO A 232 -3.42 -11.14 -7.74
CA PRO A 232 -4.74 -11.02 -8.37
C PRO A 232 -5.02 -9.56 -8.72
N ASN A 233 -4.92 -9.23 -10.01
CA ASN A 233 -5.19 -7.89 -10.52
C ASN A 233 -6.68 -7.72 -10.82
N TRP A 234 -7.41 -7.08 -9.91
CA TRP A 234 -8.84 -6.77 -10.05
C TRP A 234 -9.11 -5.28 -9.82
N GLY A 235 -8.52 -4.44 -10.67
CA GLY A 235 -8.68 -2.99 -10.66
C GLY A 235 -8.74 -2.40 -12.07
N ARG A 236 -9.87 -1.75 -12.40
CA ARG A 236 -10.20 -1.11 -13.69
C ARG A 236 -10.17 -2.00 -14.94
N GLY A 237 -11.31 -2.61 -15.27
CA GLY A 237 -11.69 -2.98 -16.66
C GLY A 237 -10.90 -4.10 -17.35
N ALA A 238 -9.73 -4.47 -16.83
CA ALA A 238 -9.03 -5.69 -17.19
C ALA A 238 -9.86 -6.89 -16.73
N GLY A 239 -10.37 -7.67 -17.68
CA GLY A 239 -11.13 -8.89 -17.39
C GLY A 239 -10.31 -9.97 -16.68
N PRO A 240 -10.90 -11.14 -16.37
CA PRO A 240 -10.35 -12.18 -15.47
C PRO A 240 -9.10 -12.94 -15.97
N TRP A 241 -8.27 -12.32 -16.83
CA TRP A 241 -7.16 -12.95 -17.56
C TRP A 241 -5.81 -12.22 -17.43
N LEU A 242 -5.71 -11.15 -16.63
CA LEU A 242 -4.51 -10.30 -16.53
C LEU A 242 -3.76 -10.38 -15.19
N THR A 243 -3.63 -11.61 -14.66
CA THR A 243 -2.62 -11.98 -13.64
C THR A 243 -1.29 -12.31 -14.31
N GLN A 244 -0.48 -11.29 -14.59
CA GLN A 244 0.84 -11.49 -15.21
C GLN A 244 1.96 -11.09 -14.24
N PRO A 245 2.63 -12.04 -13.55
CA PRO A 245 3.75 -11.74 -12.64
C PRO A 245 4.98 -11.16 -13.36
N PHE A 246 4.93 -11.06 -14.69
CA PHE A 246 5.98 -10.44 -15.51
C PHE A 246 5.58 -9.02 -15.99
N ALA A 247 4.35 -8.57 -15.73
CA ALA A 247 3.86 -7.28 -16.24
C ALA A 247 4.63 -6.09 -15.66
N TYR A 248 4.98 -5.14 -16.52
CA TYR A 248 5.45 -3.82 -16.12
C TYR A 248 4.29 -2.82 -16.10
N ALA A 249 4.21 -1.99 -15.06
CA ALA A 249 3.29 -0.84 -14.98
C ALA A 249 1.81 -1.14 -15.33
N ASN A 250 1.30 -2.32 -14.96
CA ASN A 250 -0.05 -2.80 -15.32
C ASN A 250 -0.36 -2.69 -16.84
N HIS A 251 0.64 -2.92 -17.70
CA HIS A 251 0.59 -2.74 -19.14
C HIS A 251 0.24 -1.32 -19.64
N ASN A 252 0.25 -0.31 -18.75
CA ASN A 252 0.12 1.09 -19.12
C ASN A 252 1.35 1.91 -18.62
N PRO A 253 2.51 1.72 -19.27
CA PRO A 253 3.74 2.45 -18.95
C PRO A 253 3.71 3.95 -19.34
N ILE A 254 2.66 4.40 -20.03
CA ILE A 254 2.44 5.82 -20.36
C ILE A 254 1.89 6.57 -19.14
N THR A 255 1.06 5.91 -18.32
CA THR A 255 0.44 6.52 -17.13
C THR A 255 1.11 6.13 -15.82
N TYR A 256 1.70 4.93 -15.74
CA TYR A 256 2.27 4.40 -14.50
C TYR A 256 3.76 4.10 -14.65
N ALA A 257 4.51 4.33 -13.57
CA ALA A 257 5.83 3.77 -13.35
C ALA A 257 5.80 2.94 -12.06
N ASP A 258 6.74 2.01 -11.93
CA ASP A 258 7.00 1.26 -10.70
C ASP A 258 8.44 1.57 -10.23
N PRO A 259 8.65 2.66 -9.46
CA PRO A 259 10.01 3.09 -9.11
C PRO A 259 10.51 2.53 -7.78
N ASN A 260 9.63 2.12 -6.85
CA ASN A 260 10.01 1.90 -5.43
C ASN A 260 9.07 1.05 -4.53
N GLY A 261 7.83 0.69 -4.90
CA GLY A 261 6.91 -0.11 -4.06
C GLY A 261 6.61 0.41 -2.62
N LEU A 262 5.62 1.29 -2.43
CA LEU A 262 5.12 1.80 -1.13
C LEU A 262 3.78 1.12 -0.75
N ILE A 263 3.20 1.17 0.47
CA ILE A 263 2.15 0.18 0.89
C ILE A 263 0.94 0.70 1.74
N LEU A 264 -0.24 0.05 1.61
CA LEU A 264 -1.47 0.08 2.46
C LEU A 264 -1.80 -1.30 3.08
N PHE A 265 -2.43 -1.36 4.26
CA PHE A 265 -2.97 -2.60 4.86
C PHE A 265 -4.50 -2.52 5.11
N ALA A 266 -5.29 -3.37 4.46
CA ALA A 266 -6.76 -3.33 4.46
C ALA A 266 -7.40 -4.61 5.03
N PHE A 267 -8.26 -4.47 6.04
CA PHE A 267 -8.93 -5.57 6.78
C PHE A 267 -10.45 -5.55 6.59
N ASP A 268 -11.01 -6.51 5.86
CA ASP A 268 -12.45 -6.48 5.55
C ASP A 268 -13.37 -7.00 6.67
N GLY A 269 -14.63 -6.57 6.62
CA GLY A 269 -15.70 -6.94 7.55
C GLY A 269 -16.23 -8.36 7.35
N THR A 270 -17.00 -8.84 8.33
CA THR A 270 -17.56 -10.20 8.34
C THR A 270 -18.28 -10.56 7.04
N GLY A 271 -17.94 -11.71 6.46
CA GLY A 271 -18.52 -12.20 5.20
C GLY A 271 -18.05 -11.46 3.94
N ASN A 272 -17.25 -10.40 4.03
CA ASN A 272 -16.75 -9.67 2.87
C ASN A 272 -15.48 -10.30 2.30
N SER A 273 -15.38 -10.31 0.98
CA SER A 273 -14.24 -10.80 0.23
C SER A 273 -14.03 -9.97 -1.04
N ASN A 274 -12.88 -10.11 -1.67
CA ASN A 274 -12.64 -9.67 -3.04
C ASN A 274 -12.97 -10.75 -4.08
N ASP A 275 -13.37 -11.95 -3.63
CA ASP A 275 -13.79 -13.09 -4.44
C ASP A 275 -15.30 -13.04 -4.75
N PRO A 276 -15.72 -12.80 -6.02
CA PRO A 276 -17.12 -12.72 -6.39
C PRO A 276 -17.92 -14.01 -6.15
N VAL A 277 -17.27 -15.18 -6.15
CA VAL A 277 -17.94 -16.47 -5.92
C VAL A 277 -18.31 -16.60 -4.44
N GLN A 278 -17.40 -16.22 -3.55
CA GLN A 278 -17.67 -16.20 -2.11
C GLN A 278 -18.73 -15.16 -1.75
N LEU A 279 -18.62 -13.94 -2.29
CA LEU A 279 -19.63 -12.90 -2.13
C LEU A 279 -21.04 -13.38 -2.56
N ALA A 280 -21.16 -13.96 -3.76
CA ALA A 280 -22.42 -14.51 -4.24
C ALA A 280 -22.96 -15.65 -3.36
N SER A 281 -22.08 -16.51 -2.83
CA SER A 281 -22.47 -17.62 -1.94
C SER A 281 -22.94 -17.18 -0.56
N LEU A 282 -22.50 -16.00 -0.11
CA LEU A 282 -22.83 -15.41 1.20
C LEU A 282 -23.99 -14.40 1.12
N GLY A 283 -24.45 -14.05 -0.08
CA GLY A 283 -25.45 -12.98 -0.26
C GLY A 283 -24.86 -11.58 0.03
N ASN A 284 -23.57 -11.41 -0.26
CA ASN A 284 -22.80 -10.19 -0.01
C ASN A 284 -22.35 -9.51 -1.31
N GLY A 285 -21.99 -8.23 -1.19
CA GLY A 285 -21.46 -7.38 -2.24
C GLY A 285 -20.10 -6.80 -1.89
N ILE A 286 -19.72 -5.72 -2.58
CA ILE A 286 -18.41 -5.10 -2.39
C ILE A 286 -18.43 -4.14 -1.19
N SER A 287 -17.42 -4.26 -0.33
CA SER A 287 -17.20 -3.42 0.86
C SER A 287 -16.55 -2.07 0.53
N ASN A 288 -16.62 -1.14 1.47
CA ASN A 288 -15.87 0.12 1.46
C ASN A 288 -14.37 -0.09 1.65
N VAL A 289 -13.96 -1.14 2.37
CA VAL A 289 -12.54 -1.52 2.53
C VAL A 289 -11.93 -1.89 1.17
N TRP A 290 -12.61 -2.74 0.39
CA TRP A 290 -12.14 -3.14 -0.93
C TRP A 290 -12.16 -1.97 -1.92
N GLN A 291 -13.20 -1.11 -1.89
CA GLN A 291 -13.28 0.10 -2.71
C GLN A 291 -12.16 1.09 -2.39
N PHE A 292 -11.95 1.42 -1.12
CA PHE A 292 -10.85 2.29 -0.68
C PHE A 292 -9.50 1.75 -1.13
N ARG A 293 -9.28 0.43 -1.00
CA ARG A 293 -8.07 -0.24 -1.51
C ARG A 293 -7.88 -0.06 -3.02
N GLN A 294 -8.94 -0.09 -3.83
CA GLN A 294 -8.81 0.16 -5.29
C GLN A 294 -8.43 1.60 -5.61
N LEU A 295 -8.73 2.54 -4.71
CA LEU A 295 -8.41 3.96 -4.87
C LEU A 295 -7.03 4.32 -4.33
N TYR A 296 -6.34 3.40 -3.64
CA TYR A 296 -5.02 3.67 -3.08
C TYR A 296 -3.97 3.93 -4.17
N ALA A 297 -3.37 5.12 -4.15
CA ALA A 297 -2.40 5.58 -5.14
C ALA A 297 -1.00 5.84 -4.54
N ASP A 298 -0.82 5.58 -3.24
CA ASP A 298 0.46 5.67 -2.54
C ASP A 298 1.24 4.34 -2.57
N GLY A 299 0.89 3.42 -3.48
CA GLY A 299 1.68 2.23 -3.82
C GLY A 299 0.88 0.91 -3.82
N ALA A 300 1.57 -0.18 -3.52
CA ALA A 300 1.01 -1.49 -3.20
C ALA A 300 -0.05 -1.42 -2.09
N ALA A 301 -0.85 -2.47 -1.99
CA ALA A 301 -1.88 -2.58 -0.96
C ALA A 301 -2.15 -4.05 -0.63
N ARG A 302 -1.90 -4.43 0.61
CA ARG A 302 -2.26 -5.73 1.18
C ARG A 302 -3.72 -5.70 1.62
N TYR A 303 -4.44 -6.76 1.27
CA TYR A 303 -5.84 -6.95 1.61
C TYR A 303 -6.00 -8.33 2.23
N ILE A 304 -6.79 -8.41 3.28
CA ILE A 304 -7.22 -9.67 3.90
C ILE A 304 -8.75 -9.67 3.95
N SER A 305 -9.38 -10.76 3.49
CA SER A 305 -10.84 -10.88 3.51
C SER A 305 -11.34 -11.04 4.95
N GLY A 306 -12.62 -10.78 5.21
CA GLY A 306 -13.18 -10.86 6.56
C GLY A 306 -13.44 -12.29 7.04
N VAL A 307 -13.72 -12.47 8.34
CA VAL A 307 -14.12 -13.78 8.89
C VAL A 307 -15.44 -14.28 8.32
N GLY A 308 -15.60 -15.59 8.25
CA GLY A 308 -16.65 -16.27 7.46
C GLY A 308 -16.24 -16.60 6.02
N THR A 309 -15.15 -16.03 5.53
CA THR A 309 -14.63 -16.29 4.17
C THR A 309 -13.38 -17.17 4.22
N ILE A 310 -13.05 -17.80 3.09
CA ILE A 310 -11.75 -18.41 2.86
C ILE A 310 -10.83 -17.32 2.29
N ASP A 311 -9.87 -16.86 3.08
CA ASP A 311 -8.85 -15.93 2.58
C ASP A 311 -7.81 -16.68 1.75
N THR A 312 -7.56 -16.19 0.54
CA THR A 312 -6.62 -16.75 -0.44
C THR A 312 -5.49 -15.78 -0.78
N SER A 313 -5.22 -14.79 0.07
CA SER A 313 -4.11 -13.83 -0.08
C SER A 313 -2.74 -14.50 -0.23
N ASP A 314 -2.58 -15.67 0.40
CA ASP A 314 -1.52 -16.64 0.18
C ASP A 314 -2.15 -17.95 -0.33
N PRO A 315 -2.11 -18.23 -1.65
CA PRO A 315 -2.68 -19.45 -2.21
C PRO A 315 -2.04 -20.76 -1.71
N ALA A 316 -0.82 -20.71 -1.18
CA ALA A 316 -0.15 -21.87 -0.59
C ALA A 316 -0.56 -22.11 0.87
N ARG A 317 -1.10 -21.08 1.55
CA ARG A 317 -1.57 -21.12 2.95
C ARG A 317 -2.93 -20.42 3.09
N PRO A 318 -4.01 -20.92 2.45
CA PRO A 318 -5.33 -20.31 2.58
C PRO A 318 -5.83 -20.37 4.02
N ILE A 319 -6.48 -19.31 4.50
CA ILE A 319 -7.07 -19.26 5.85
C ILE A 319 -8.52 -19.72 5.74
N ASN A 320 -8.77 -21.01 5.99
CA ASN A 320 -10.10 -21.58 5.95
C ASN A 320 -10.73 -21.61 7.36
N PRO A 321 -11.93 -21.04 7.58
CA PRO A 321 -12.62 -21.03 8.88
C PRO A 321 -12.65 -22.38 9.61
N LYS A 322 -12.82 -23.50 8.88
CA LYS A 322 -12.89 -24.86 9.43
C LYS A 322 -11.64 -25.28 10.21
N ASP A 323 -10.50 -24.69 9.91
CA ASP A 323 -9.23 -25.09 10.50
C ASP A 323 -9.02 -24.46 11.89
N TYR A 324 -9.72 -23.36 12.18
CA TYR A 324 -9.59 -22.56 13.41
C TYR A 324 -10.73 -22.75 14.42
N VAL A 325 -11.87 -23.35 14.04
CA VAL A 325 -12.92 -23.68 15.02
C VAL A 325 -12.47 -24.79 15.98
N PRO A 326 -12.97 -24.83 17.24
CA PRO A 326 -12.65 -25.88 18.21
C PRO A 326 -12.95 -27.29 17.69
N LEU A 327 -12.23 -28.32 18.16
CA LEU A 327 -12.35 -29.69 17.66
C LEU A 327 -13.79 -30.22 17.67
N ALA A 328 -14.58 -29.93 18.72
CA ALA A 328 -15.98 -30.30 18.81
C ALA A 328 -16.88 -29.63 17.75
N ALA A 329 -16.48 -28.48 17.21
CA ALA A 329 -17.19 -27.77 16.14
C ALA A 329 -16.78 -28.25 14.73
N LYS A 330 -15.65 -28.96 14.56
CA LYS A 330 -15.19 -29.48 13.25
C LYS A 330 -16.05 -30.60 12.68
N LEU A 331 -16.94 -31.20 13.49
CA LEU A 331 -17.91 -32.20 13.07
C LEU A 331 -19.23 -31.60 12.55
N LEU A 332 -19.38 -30.26 12.58
CA LEU A 332 -20.58 -29.57 12.12
C LEU A 332 -20.57 -29.37 10.60
N PRO A 333 -21.74 -29.16 9.96
CA PRO A 333 -21.82 -28.75 8.56
C PRO A 333 -20.98 -27.50 8.28
N VAL A 334 -20.40 -27.42 7.08
CA VAL A 334 -19.52 -26.30 6.68
C VAL A 334 -20.21 -24.94 6.81
N ALA A 335 -21.50 -24.85 6.49
CA ALA A 335 -22.29 -23.63 6.70
C ALA A 335 -22.31 -23.19 8.18
N THR A 336 -22.53 -24.13 9.11
CA THR A 336 -22.51 -23.86 10.56
C THR A 336 -21.12 -23.51 11.09
N ILE A 337 -20.06 -24.00 10.44
CA ILE A 337 -18.68 -23.60 10.74
C ILE A 337 -18.43 -22.16 10.29
N VAL A 338 -18.89 -21.78 9.09
CA VAL A 338 -18.82 -20.41 8.56
C VAL A 338 -19.62 -19.44 9.44
N GLU A 339 -20.89 -19.75 9.75
CA GLU A 339 -21.74 -18.97 10.66
C GLU A 339 -21.05 -18.75 12.03
N LYS A 340 -20.40 -19.77 12.58
CA LYS A 340 -19.64 -19.66 13.84
C LYS A 340 -18.39 -18.80 13.74
N ASP A 341 -17.66 -18.87 12.64
CA ASP A 341 -16.50 -18.01 12.41
C ASP A 341 -16.90 -16.54 12.17
N MET A 342 -18.00 -16.30 11.45
CA MET A 342 -18.62 -14.98 11.31
C MET A 342 -19.00 -14.40 12.68
N ALA A 343 -19.61 -15.20 13.55
CA ALA A 343 -20.08 -14.76 14.86
C ALA A 343 -18.96 -14.60 15.91
N LEU A 344 -17.93 -15.45 15.88
CA LEU A 344 -16.94 -15.59 16.97
C LEU A 344 -15.48 -15.31 16.57
N ASN A 345 -15.23 -14.94 15.30
CA ASN A 345 -13.94 -14.44 14.82
C ASN A 345 -12.75 -15.43 14.98
N TYR A 346 -13.01 -16.74 14.98
CA TYR A 346 -12.00 -17.78 15.25
C TYR A 346 -10.77 -17.68 14.33
N SER A 347 -10.99 -17.44 13.05
CA SER A 347 -9.94 -17.29 12.04
C SER A 347 -9.35 -15.88 11.95
N GLY A 348 -9.77 -14.95 12.82
CA GLY A 348 -9.28 -13.56 12.87
C GLY A 348 -7.84 -13.42 13.35
N ARG A 349 -7.40 -14.23 14.33
CA ARG A 349 -5.99 -14.24 14.76
C ARG A 349 -5.04 -14.62 13.61
N ALA A 350 -5.43 -15.59 12.78
CA ALA A 350 -4.64 -15.99 11.61
C ALA A 350 -4.53 -14.87 10.55
N ARG A 351 -5.59 -14.08 10.36
CA ARG A 351 -5.59 -12.90 9.48
C ARG A 351 -4.67 -11.79 9.96
N ILE A 352 -4.65 -11.53 11.27
CA ILE A 352 -3.70 -10.59 11.89
C ILE A 352 -2.26 -11.09 11.70
N THR A 353 -1.98 -12.37 11.98
CA THR A 353 -0.65 -12.96 11.75
C THR A 353 -0.23 -12.87 10.29
N ARG A 354 -1.13 -13.12 9.34
CA ARG A 354 -0.86 -12.94 7.89
C ARG A 354 -0.48 -11.50 7.54
N MET A 355 -1.20 -10.52 8.08
CA MET A 355 -0.90 -9.10 7.83
C MET A 355 0.39 -8.66 8.53
N GLU A 356 0.76 -9.26 9.66
CA GLU A 356 2.08 -9.11 10.28
C GLU A 356 3.21 -9.74 9.44
N GLU A 357 3.01 -10.94 8.90
CA GLU A 357 3.94 -11.56 7.93
C GLU A 357 4.16 -10.65 6.72
N TYR A 358 3.09 -10.08 6.16
CA TYR A 358 3.20 -9.11 5.08
C TYR A 358 3.90 -7.83 5.53
N PHE A 359 3.60 -7.28 6.70
CA PHE A 359 4.26 -6.08 7.22
C PHE A 359 5.77 -6.28 7.38
N ASN A 360 6.22 -7.47 7.80
CA ASN A 360 7.64 -7.82 7.86
C ASN A 360 8.26 -7.94 6.46
N GLN A 361 7.54 -8.46 5.46
CA GLN A 361 8.00 -8.51 4.06
C GLN A 361 8.17 -7.10 3.49
N GLU A 362 7.19 -6.22 3.70
CA GLU A 362 7.27 -4.82 3.27
C GLU A 362 8.40 -4.07 3.97
N ALA A 363 8.64 -4.36 5.26
CA ALA A 363 9.73 -3.76 6.02
C ALA A 363 11.13 -4.21 5.54
N GLU A 364 11.27 -5.35 4.84
CA GLU A 364 12.50 -5.74 4.14
C GLU A 364 12.60 -5.11 2.73
N LEU A 365 11.46 -4.92 2.05
CA LEU A 365 11.40 -4.33 0.71
C LEU A 365 11.61 -2.81 0.72
N PHE A 366 11.31 -2.12 1.83
CA PHE A 366 11.49 -0.68 1.95
C PHE A 366 12.97 -0.29 2.14
N VAL A 367 13.68 -0.07 1.02
CA VAL A 367 15.13 0.22 1.03
C VAL A 367 15.52 1.70 1.21
N GLN A 368 14.55 2.60 1.44
CA GLN A 368 14.78 4.05 1.55
C GLN A 368 15.19 4.47 2.98
N ASN A 369 16.43 4.17 3.36
CA ASN A 369 16.98 4.39 4.71
C ASN A 369 16.94 5.85 5.23
N ASP A 370 16.78 6.84 4.34
CA ASP A 370 16.63 8.26 4.66
C ASP A 370 15.17 8.66 5.01
N LYS A 371 14.20 7.78 4.75
CA LYS A 371 12.77 8.03 4.94
C LYS A 371 12.15 7.02 5.89
N ALA A 372 10.99 7.38 6.41
CA ALA A 372 10.12 6.46 7.14
C ALA A 372 9.12 5.81 6.18
N MET A 373 8.90 4.50 6.32
CA MET A 373 7.83 3.79 5.62
C MET A 373 6.49 4.28 6.18
N ASN A 374 5.70 4.96 5.35
CA ASN A 374 4.33 5.32 5.74
C ASN A 374 3.52 4.04 5.97
N VAL A 375 2.82 4.00 7.10
CA VAL A 375 1.92 2.91 7.48
C VAL A 375 0.51 3.48 7.51
N ASP A 376 -0.29 2.99 6.58
CA ASP A 376 -1.71 3.31 6.46
C ASP A 376 -2.52 2.03 6.63
N ILE A 377 -3.55 2.10 7.47
CA ILE A 377 -4.40 0.95 7.81
C ILE A 377 -5.85 1.34 7.58
N VAL A 378 -6.64 0.44 6.99
CA VAL A 378 -8.10 0.57 6.98
C VAL A 378 -8.79 -0.73 7.39
N GLY A 379 -9.96 -0.63 7.99
CA GLY A 379 -10.79 -1.80 8.25
C GLY A 379 -12.25 -1.51 8.55
N PHE A 380 -13.11 -2.51 8.41
CA PHE A 380 -14.54 -2.45 8.69
C PHE A 380 -14.95 -3.55 9.68
N SER A 381 -15.86 -3.27 10.62
CA SER A 381 -16.48 -4.30 11.47
C SER A 381 -15.44 -5.07 12.32
N ARG A 382 -15.48 -6.39 12.33
CA ARG A 382 -14.44 -7.25 12.90
C ARG A 382 -13.07 -7.07 12.23
N GLY A 383 -13.04 -6.67 10.95
CA GLY A 383 -11.84 -6.23 10.26
C GLY A 383 -11.26 -4.94 10.86
N ALA A 384 -12.10 -3.99 11.30
CA ALA A 384 -11.63 -2.80 12.04
C ALA A 384 -11.06 -3.18 13.42
N ALA A 385 -11.64 -4.18 14.10
CA ALA A 385 -11.08 -4.71 15.34
C ALA A 385 -9.72 -5.42 15.11
N GLN A 386 -9.60 -6.22 14.04
CA GLN A 386 -8.32 -6.82 13.62
C GLN A 386 -7.29 -5.76 13.23
N ALA A 387 -7.70 -4.69 12.54
CA ALA A 387 -6.86 -3.56 12.17
C ALA A 387 -6.30 -2.82 13.40
N ARG A 388 -7.11 -2.62 14.45
CA ARG A 388 -6.67 -2.01 15.73
C ARG A 388 -5.67 -2.91 16.48
N GLU A 389 -5.94 -4.22 16.56
CA GLU A 389 -4.99 -5.18 17.16
C GLU A 389 -3.68 -5.25 16.39
N PHE A 390 -3.73 -5.37 15.06
CA PHE A 390 -2.55 -5.33 14.19
C PHE A 390 -1.75 -4.04 14.36
N ALA A 391 -2.42 -2.88 14.35
CA ALA A 391 -1.82 -1.58 14.59
C ALA A 391 -1.10 -1.51 15.94
N ASN A 392 -1.69 -2.07 17.00
CA ASN A 392 -1.06 -2.13 18.32
C ASN A 392 0.14 -3.09 18.35
N ILE A 393 0.07 -4.24 17.67
CA ILE A 393 1.21 -5.17 17.55
C ILE A 393 2.41 -4.46 16.90
N ILE A 394 2.21 -3.83 15.74
CA ILE A 394 3.32 -3.17 15.02
C ILE A 394 3.77 -1.88 15.73
N ALA A 395 2.88 -1.15 16.38
CA ALA A 395 3.24 0.01 17.19
C ALA A 395 4.04 -0.37 18.45
N ASN A 396 3.68 -1.44 19.14
CA ASN A 396 4.41 -1.93 20.32
C ASN A 396 5.80 -2.48 19.95
N LYS A 397 5.94 -3.03 18.75
CA LYS A 397 7.23 -3.40 18.15
C LYS A 397 8.03 -2.20 17.63
N THR A 398 7.48 -0.99 17.65
CA THR A 398 8.17 0.23 17.20
C THR A 398 8.73 1.00 18.39
N ASN A 399 10.05 1.21 18.40
CA ASN A 399 10.72 1.93 19.49
C ASN A 399 10.36 3.44 19.54
N ALA A 400 10.95 4.18 20.47
CA ALA A 400 10.72 5.62 20.61
C ALA A 400 11.18 6.42 19.37
N ASP A 401 12.25 5.98 18.70
CA ASP A 401 12.84 6.63 17.53
C ASP A 401 12.09 6.34 16.20
N GLY A 402 10.98 5.60 16.26
CA GLY A 402 10.18 5.23 15.09
C GLY A 402 10.69 4.03 14.30
N TYR A 403 11.57 3.20 14.86
CA TYR A 403 12.05 1.98 14.22
C TYR A 403 11.23 0.77 14.69
N TYR A 404 10.46 0.21 13.75
CA TYR A 404 9.77 -1.08 13.88
C TYR A 404 10.79 -2.22 13.94
N GLN A 405 10.67 -3.10 14.93
CA GLN A 405 11.57 -4.22 15.17
C GLN A 405 10.90 -5.54 14.81
N TYR A 406 11.59 -6.35 14.00
CA TYR A 406 11.09 -7.63 13.53
C TYR A 406 12.23 -8.63 13.35
N THR A 407 11.89 -9.87 13.03
CA THR A 407 12.87 -10.93 12.80
C THR A 407 12.60 -11.67 11.49
N ILE A 408 13.68 -12.05 10.81
CA ILE A 408 13.64 -12.87 9.60
C ILE A 408 14.51 -14.11 9.80
N LYS A 409 14.31 -15.14 8.98
CA LYS A 409 15.29 -16.22 8.83
C LYS A 409 16.21 -15.89 7.67
N ASP A 410 17.52 -15.92 7.89
CA ASP A 410 18.51 -15.78 6.83
C ASP A 410 18.58 -17.04 5.94
N GLY A 411 19.42 -17.02 4.90
CA GLY A 411 19.62 -18.15 3.99
C GLY A 411 20.19 -19.42 4.64
N ALA A 412 20.64 -19.36 5.90
CA ALA A 412 21.04 -20.51 6.71
C ALA A 412 19.95 -20.95 7.71
N GLY A 413 18.77 -20.32 7.68
CA GLY A 413 17.65 -20.58 8.57
C GLY A 413 17.78 -19.95 9.97
N LYS A 414 18.84 -19.17 10.21
CA LYS A 414 19.08 -18.50 11.50
C LYS A 414 18.19 -17.28 11.63
N VAL A 415 17.62 -17.08 12.82
CA VAL A 415 16.80 -15.90 13.12
C VAL A 415 17.72 -14.68 13.30
N VAL A 416 17.43 -13.62 12.56
CA VAL A 416 18.16 -12.33 12.56
C VAL A 416 17.19 -11.22 12.92
N ASN A 417 17.59 -10.35 13.85
CA ASN A 417 16.84 -9.15 14.22
C ASN A 417 17.07 -8.04 13.19
N LYS A 418 16.00 -7.38 12.79
CA LYS A 418 15.96 -6.31 11.79
C LYS A 418 15.15 -5.14 12.32
N CYS A 419 15.38 -3.95 11.77
CA CYS A 419 14.55 -2.80 12.05
C CYS A 419 14.31 -1.96 10.80
N GLN A 420 13.11 -1.37 10.72
CA GLN A 420 12.71 -0.46 9.64
C GLN A 420 12.12 0.80 10.25
N LYS A 421 12.53 1.98 9.76
CA LYS A 421 11.91 3.24 10.18
C LYS A 421 10.49 3.35 9.61
N VAL A 422 9.51 3.61 10.44
CA VAL A 422 8.08 3.66 10.09
C VAL A 422 7.44 4.98 10.53
N ASN A 423 6.42 5.41 9.80
CA ASN A 423 5.58 6.57 10.10
C ASN A 423 4.11 6.15 10.07
N PHE A 424 3.49 6.05 11.23
CA PHE A 424 2.08 5.70 11.35
C PHE A 424 1.20 6.89 10.95
N ARG A 425 0.84 6.94 9.67
CA ARG A 425 0.24 8.10 9.03
C ARG A 425 -1.28 8.12 9.23
N PHE A 426 -1.98 7.13 8.70
CA PHE A 426 -3.45 7.08 8.70
C PHE A 426 -4.01 5.77 9.23
N MET A 427 -5.11 5.85 9.99
CA MET A 427 -5.98 4.71 10.29
C MET A 427 -7.44 5.09 10.01
N GLY A 428 -8.07 4.42 9.06
CA GLY A 428 -9.48 4.63 8.68
C GLY A 428 -10.35 3.44 9.08
N LEU A 429 -11.30 3.66 9.98
CA LEU A 429 -12.15 2.60 10.54
C LEU A 429 -13.62 2.84 10.17
N TRP A 430 -14.28 1.81 9.67
CA TRP A 430 -15.74 1.75 9.59
C TRP A 430 -16.25 0.87 10.72
N ASP A 431 -17.02 1.47 11.62
CA ASP A 431 -17.87 0.83 12.63
C ASP A 431 -17.19 -0.35 13.36
N THR A 432 -16.23 -0.05 14.25
CA THR A 432 -15.47 -1.09 14.97
C THR A 432 -16.37 -1.92 15.86
N VAL A 433 -16.37 -3.24 15.62
CA VAL A 433 -17.16 -4.23 16.37
C VAL A 433 -16.27 -5.42 16.74
N LEU A 434 -16.30 -5.83 18.01
CA LEU A 434 -15.53 -6.96 18.52
C LEU A 434 -16.44 -8.07 19.08
N SER A 435 -16.18 -9.31 18.62
CA SER A 435 -16.58 -10.55 19.29
C SER A 435 -15.48 -11.59 19.06
N THR A 436 -15.08 -12.32 20.11
CA THR A 436 -13.93 -13.25 20.06
C THR A 436 -14.16 -14.50 20.91
N ASP A 437 -13.64 -15.63 20.45
CA ASP A 437 -13.28 -16.80 21.27
C ASP A 437 -14.39 -17.44 22.13
N GLY A 438 -15.61 -17.50 21.59
CA GLY A 438 -16.68 -18.37 22.11
C GLY A 438 -17.34 -17.91 23.41
N VAL A 439 -16.95 -16.76 23.96
CA VAL A 439 -17.62 -16.07 25.06
C VAL A 439 -17.75 -14.60 24.65
N PHE A 440 -18.87 -13.94 24.97
CA PHE A 440 -19.23 -12.60 24.44
C PHE A 440 -18.41 -11.43 25.03
N PHE A 441 -17.08 -11.59 25.12
CA PHE A 441 -16.18 -10.68 25.83
C PHE A 441 -14.95 -10.35 24.97
N GLY A 442 -14.64 -9.06 24.88
CA GLY A 442 -13.52 -8.52 24.09
C GLY A 442 -12.13 -8.75 24.70
N SER A 443 -11.88 -9.89 25.34
CA SER A 443 -10.61 -10.20 26.01
C SER A 443 -9.48 -10.63 25.06
N GLY A 444 -9.77 -10.84 23.78
CA GLY A 444 -8.81 -11.36 22.81
C GLY A 444 -7.90 -10.33 22.14
N TYR A 445 -8.38 -9.09 21.92
CA TYR A 445 -7.70 -8.04 21.14
C TYR A 445 -7.53 -6.73 21.92
N ASN A 446 -6.39 -6.06 21.74
CA ASN A 446 -6.18 -4.69 22.16
C ASN A 446 -6.81 -3.73 21.15
N LEU A 447 -7.96 -3.16 21.50
CA LEU A 447 -8.65 -2.17 20.69
C LEU A 447 -8.20 -0.72 20.96
N SER A 448 -7.20 -0.45 21.79
CA SER A 448 -6.71 0.93 21.94
C SER A 448 -6.26 1.52 20.60
N VAL A 449 -6.41 2.83 20.41
CA VAL A 449 -5.72 3.49 19.29
C VAL A 449 -4.33 3.84 19.77
N SER A 450 -3.31 3.19 19.21
CA SER A 450 -1.93 3.50 19.56
C SER A 450 -1.65 4.99 19.39
N ALA A 451 -1.01 5.58 20.41
CA ALA A 451 -0.60 6.97 20.35
C ALA A 451 0.29 7.25 19.14
N LYS A 452 1.02 6.29 18.58
CA LYS A 452 1.92 6.53 17.44
C LYS A 452 1.23 6.98 16.14
N PHE A 453 -0.07 6.73 15.95
CA PHE A 453 -0.79 7.13 14.74
C PHE A 453 -1.08 8.64 14.70
N ASN A 454 -0.64 9.31 13.64
CA ASN A 454 -0.81 10.76 13.47
C ASN A 454 -2.26 11.15 13.16
N TYR A 455 -2.97 10.37 12.34
CA TYR A 455 -4.36 10.65 11.95
C TYR A 455 -5.21 9.38 12.07
N VAL A 456 -6.30 9.43 12.83
CA VAL A 456 -7.25 8.32 12.95
C VAL A 456 -8.67 8.83 12.79
N ALA A 457 -9.39 8.23 11.84
CA ALA A 457 -10.77 8.54 11.51
C ALA A 457 -11.65 7.29 11.69
N GLN A 458 -12.78 7.42 12.39
CA GLN A 458 -13.76 6.36 12.54
C GLN A 458 -15.16 6.84 12.09
N ALA A 459 -15.74 6.18 11.09
CA ALA A 459 -17.14 6.32 10.70
C ALA A 459 -18.00 5.34 11.51
N VAL A 460 -19.14 5.76 12.06
CA VAL A 460 -19.99 4.89 12.92
C VAL A 460 -21.47 4.95 12.57
N ALA A 461 -22.15 3.80 12.69
CA ALA A 461 -23.58 3.66 12.45
C ALA A 461 -24.38 4.29 13.60
N LEU A 462 -25.24 5.26 13.29
CA LEU A 462 -26.07 5.92 14.30
C LEU A 462 -27.39 5.18 14.56
N ASN A 463 -28.03 4.62 13.53
CA ASN A 463 -29.45 4.27 13.60
C ASN A 463 -29.71 2.77 13.87
N GLU A 464 -28.67 2.01 14.19
CA GLU A 464 -28.74 0.55 14.26
C GLU A 464 -29.49 -0.02 15.48
N TYR A 465 -30.60 -0.70 15.21
CA TYR A 465 -31.36 -1.53 16.15
C TYR A 465 -30.62 -2.84 16.48
N ARG A 466 -30.54 -3.19 17.78
CA ARG A 466 -29.85 -4.39 18.30
C ARG A 466 -30.59 -5.03 19.49
N GLY A 467 -31.15 -6.22 19.27
CA GLY A 467 -31.96 -6.99 20.23
C GLY A 467 -31.36 -7.20 21.64
N ASP A 468 -32.23 -7.25 22.65
CA ASP A 468 -31.88 -7.50 24.06
C ASP A 468 -31.63 -8.98 24.37
N THR A 469 -31.88 -9.90 23.42
CA THR A 469 -31.79 -11.36 23.61
C THR A 469 -30.46 -11.84 24.20
N LEU A 470 -29.35 -11.14 23.90
CA LEU A 470 -28.04 -11.44 24.47
C LEU A 470 -27.66 -10.54 25.65
N ARG A 471 -28.37 -9.43 25.91
CA ARG A 471 -28.09 -8.47 27.00
C ARG A 471 -28.62 -8.91 28.35
N THR A 472 -29.64 -9.76 28.37
CA THR A 472 -30.21 -10.36 29.59
C THR A 472 -29.26 -11.37 30.25
N LEU A 473 -28.19 -11.78 29.56
CA LEU A 473 -27.14 -12.65 30.11
C LEU A 473 -26.21 -11.87 31.07
N PRO A 474 -25.87 -12.42 32.25
CA PRO A 474 -24.94 -11.77 33.18
C PRO A 474 -23.62 -11.36 32.52
N ASN A 475 -23.17 -10.13 32.81
CA ASN A 475 -21.97 -9.47 32.29
C ASN A 475 -21.95 -9.18 30.77
N SER A 476 -22.99 -9.53 30.01
CA SER A 476 -23.02 -9.35 28.56
C SER A 476 -22.92 -7.88 28.11
N THR A 477 -22.25 -7.65 26.98
CA THR A 477 -22.16 -6.35 26.30
C THR A 477 -23.19 -6.17 25.18
N GLY A 478 -24.10 -7.14 25.02
CA GLY A 478 -24.91 -7.29 23.83
C GLY A 478 -24.14 -7.99 22.71
N ALA A 479 -24.78 -8.15 21.55
CA ALA A 479 -24.22 -8.95 20.47
C ALA A 479 -23.07 -8.26 19.70
N PHE A 480 -23.09 -6.92 19.64
CA PHE A 480 -22.18 -6.11 18.81
C PHE A 480 -22.06 -4.65 19.35
N PRO A 481 -21.33 -4.39 20.46
CA PRO A 481 -21.10 -3.03 20.95
C PRO A 481 -20.24 -2.21 19.97
N LEU A 482 -20.39 -0.87 19.98
CA LEU A 482 -19.50 0.04 19.25
C LEU A 482 -18.28 0.37 20.12
N GLU A 483 -17.10 0.16 19.57
CA GLU A 483 -15.83 0.46 20.23
C GLU A 483 -15.32 1.83 19.75
N SER A 484 -15.47 2.87 20.58
CA SER A 484 -15.10 4.24 20.24
C SER A 484 -13.57 4.40 20.11
N ILE A 485 -13.12 5.35 19.29
CA ILE A 485 -11.72 5.80 19.29
C ILE A 485 -11.46 6.96 20.26
N VAL A 486 -12.52 7.61 20.75
CA VAL A 486 -12.43 8.84 21.55
C VAL A 486 -11.86 8.55 22.95
N GLY A 487 -10.95 9.40 23.41
CA GLY A 487 -10.20 9.22 24.66
C GLY A 487 -8.84 8.53 24.50
N SER A 488 -8.46 8.08 23.29
CA SER A 488 -7.11 7.58 23.02
C SER A 488 -6.11 8.71 22.76
N ALA A 489 -4.99 8.72 23.49
CA ALA A 489 -3.96 9.76 23.36
C ALA A 489 -3.45 9.94 21.91
N ALA A 490 -3.30 11.20 21.49
CA ALA A 490 -2.62 11.57 20.25
C ALA A 490 -1.09 11.56 20.43
N PRO A 491 -0.29 11.33 19.38
CA PRO A 491 1.18 11.20 19.50
C PRO A 491 1.87 12.48 19.94
N VAL A 492 1.34 13.61 19.48
CA VAL A 492 1.91 14.94 19.55
C VAL A 492 0.77 15.96 19.59
N ALA A 493 1.06 17.18 20.03
CA ALA A 493 0.17 18.32 19.83
C ALA A 493 -0.12 18.48 18.32
N GLY A 494 -1.38 18.33 17.91
CA GLY A 494 -1.82 18.38 16.51
C GLY A 494 -2.06 17.02 15.84
N GLY A 495 -1.91 15.89 16.52
CA GLY A 495 -2.39 14.60 16.02
C GLY A 495 -3.93 14.52 16.04
N VAL A 496 -4.53 13.93 15.01
CA VAL A 496 -6.00 13.95 14.79
C VAL A 496 -6.66 12.66 15.26
N ARG A 497 -7.78 12.80 15.98
CA ARG A 497 -8.72 11.74 16.35
C ARG A 497 -10.14 12.22 16.03
N ILE A 498 -10.75 11.71 14.96
CA ILE A 498 -12.09 12.11 14.51
C ILE A 498 -13.03 10.90 14.41
N GLU A 499 -14.04 10.86 15.28
CA GLU A 499 -15.13 9.89 15.21
C GLU A 499 -16.37 10.60 14.66
N ARG A 500 -16.99 10.11 13.58
CA ARG A 500 -18.14 10.74 12.92
C ARG A 500 -19.27 9.74 12.70
N GLY A 501 -20.47 10.09 13.15
CA GLY A 501 -21.68 9.35 12.87
C GLY A 501 -22.19 9.50 11.44
N PHE A 502 -22.89 8.48 10.94
CA PHE A 502 -23.61 8.52 9.67
C PHE A 502 -24.97 7.82 9.81
N ILE A 503 -25.88 8.12 8.88
CA ILE A 503 -27.21 7.50 8.85
C ILE A 503 -27.10 6.02 8.47
N GLY A 504 -27.89 5.18 9.15
CA GLY A 504 -28.13 3.78 8.80
C GLY A 504 -27.56 2.79 9.82
N SER A 505 -27.60 1.52 9.44
CA SER A 505 -27.05 0.40 10.21
C SER A 505 -25.59 0.12 9.86
N HIS A 506 -24.99 -0.89 10.49
CA HIS A 506 -23.64 -1.37 10.19
C HIS A 506 -23.37 -1.59 8.68
N ALA A 507 -24.38 -2.07 7.95
CA ALA A 507 -24.32 -2.32 6.50
C ALA A 507 -24.25 -1.03 5.66
N ASP A 508 -24.85 0.06 6.14
CA ASP A 508 -24.83 1.36 5.48
C ASP A 508 -23.53 2.13 5.73
N ILE A 509 -22.66 1.64 6.63
CA ILE A 509 -21.36 2.27 6.94
C ILE A 509 -20.19 1.64 6.20
N GLY A 510 -20.10 0.30 6.21
CA GLY A 510 -19.02 -0.43 5.56
C GLY A 510 -19.36 -1.01 4.19
N GLY A 511 -20.62 -0.98 3.78
CA GLY A 511 -21.07 -1.71 2.60
C GLY A 511 -20.89 -3.22 2.77
N GLY A 512 -20.77 -3.95 1.65
CA GLY A 512 -20.52 -5.39 1.67
C GLY A 512 -21.75 -6.27 1.89
N TYR A 513 -22.83 -5.75 2.47
CA TYR A 513 -24.11 -6.45 2.60
C TYR A 513 -25.10 -5.97 1.52
N VAL A 514 -25.83 -6.89 0.87
CA VAL A 514 -26.75 -6.56 -0.25
C VAL A 514 -28.21 -6.96 -0.02
N GLY A 515 -28.55 -7.50 1.16
CA GLY A 515 -29.92 -7.74 1.63
C GLY A 515 -30.84 -8.38 0.57
N THR A 516 -32.01 -7.76 0.35
CA THR A 516 -33.01 -8.19 -0.65
C THR A 516 -32.67 -7.85 -2.10
N GLY A 517 -31.39 -7.62 -2.43
CA GLY A 517 -30.89 -7.62 -3.81
C GLY A 517 -30.34 -6.29 -4.34
N GLN A 518 -30.00 -5.33 -3.48
CA GLN A 518 -29.32 -4.08 -3.89
C GLN A 518 -28.22 -3.70 -2.90
N GLN A 519 -27.12 -3.16 -3.43
CA GLN A 519 -25.99 -2.68 -2.63
C GLN A 519 -26.36 -1.38 -1.91
N THR A 520 -25.91 -1.21 -0.66
CA THR A 520 -26.18 -0.03 0.16
C THR A 520 -25.56 1.23 -0.46
N ASP A 521 -26.33 1.96 -1.27
CA ASP A 521 -25.89 3.22 -1.88
C ASP A 521 -25.45 4.26 -0.81
N LEU A 522 -26.02 4.18 0.40
CA LEU A 522 -25.59 4.99 1.55
C LEU A 522 -24.13 4.78 1.94
N ALA A 523 -23.57 3.57 1.78
CA ALA A 523 -22.19 3.26 2.12
C ALA A 523 -21.16 4.09 1.33
N LYS A 524 -21.55 4.64 0.17
CA LYS A 524 -20.71 5.57 -0.61
C LYS A 524 -20.42 6.87 0.16
N VAL A 525 -21.29 7.32 1.06
CA VAL A 525 -21.10 8.57 1.82
C VAL A 525 -19.98 8.46 2.88
N PRO A 526 -19.98 7.48 3.80
CA PRO A 526 -18.85 7.27 4.70
C PRO A 526 -17.58 6.80 3.97
N LEU A 527 -17.67 6.22 2.77
CA LEU A 527 -16.51 5.99 1.91
C LEU A 527 -15.91 7.32 1.42
N ALA A 528 -16.73 8.21 0.84
CA ALA A 528 -16.30 9.52 0.37
C ALA A 528 -15.65 10.35 1.49
N TRP A 529 -16.27 10.40 2.68
CA TRP A 529 -15.69 11.06 3.84
C TRP A 529 -14.36 10.44 4.27
N MET A 530 -14.25 9.10 4.31
CA MET A 530 -12.99 8.43 4.67
C MET A 530 -11.86 8.73 3.66
N ILE A 531 -12.19 8.85 2.37
CA ILE A 531 -11.27 9.27 1.31
C ILE A 531 -10.77 10.70 1.55
N GLU A 532 -11.63 11.61 2.01
CA GLU A 532 -11.21 12.96 2.42
C GLU A 532 -10.31 12.92 3.66
N GLN A 533 -10.65 12.14 4.69
CA GLN A 533 -9.82 12.01 5.90
C GLN A 533 -8.43 11.46 5.57
N ALA A 534 -8.35 10.47 4.69
CA ALA A 534 -7.09 9.93 4.19
C ALA A 534 -6.28 10.98 3.42
N LYS A 535 -6.91 11.77 2.53
CA LYS A 535 -6.24 12.87 1.81
C LYS A 535 -5.72 13.95 2.77
N LEU A 536 -6.48 14.29 3.81
CA LEU A 536 -6.05 15.23 4.86
C LEU A 536 -4.88 14.67 5.69
N ALA A 537 -4.83 13.36 5.91
CA ALA A 537 -3.67 12.66 6.49
C ALA A 537 -2.47 12.56 5.53
N GLY A 538 -2.59 13.08 4.30
CA GLY A 538 -1.54 13.06 3.28
C GLY A 538 -1.47 11.77 2.46
N VAL A 539 -2.48 10.91 2.50
CA VAL A 539 -2.60 9.71 1.66
C VAL A 539 -3.01 10.09 0.23
N LYS A 540 -2.25 9.64 -0.77
CA LYS A 540 -2.63 9.79 -2.18
C LYS A 540 -3.68 8.75 -2.55
N LEU A 541 -4.84 9.22 -2.98
CA LEU A 541 -5.94 8.41 -3.49
C LEU A 541 -6.36 8.91 -4.88
N LEU A 542 -6.75 7.97 -5.74
CA LEU A 542 -7.45 8.24 -6.99
C LEU A 542 -8.80 8.95 -6.72
N PRO A 543 -9.38 9.65 -7.71
CA PRO A 543 -10.74 10.17 -7.61
C PRO A 543 -11.75 9.04 -7.32
N PRO A 544 -12.71 9.24 -6.40
CA PRO A 544 -13.77 8.25 -6.13
C PRO A 544 -14.70 8.10 -7.35
N PRO A 545 -15.29 6.90 -7.55
CA PRO A 545 -16.23 6.65 -8.63
C PRO A 545 -17.66 7.08 -8.25
N ASP A 546 -17.99 8.33 -8.59
CA ASP A 546 -19.35 8.85 -8.82
C ASP A 546 -20.37 8.79 -7.65
N THR A 547 -21.60 9.25 -7.94
CA THR A 547 -22.61 9.70 -6.98
C THR A 547 -23.45 8.58 -6.33
N VAL A 548 -24.03 8.90 -5.17
CA VAL A 548 -25.12 8.13 -4.53
C VAL A 548 -26.38 8.22 -5.39
N ASN A 549 -27.09 7.11 -5.58
CA ASN A 549 -28.34 7.11 -6.35
C ASN A 549 -29.52 7.63 -5.51
N ALA A 550 -30.54 8.20 -6.15
CA ALA A 550 -31.67 8.86 -5.50
C ALA A 550 -32.72 7.90 -4.88
N SER A 551 -32.42 6.60 -4.83
CA SER A 551 -33.29 5.53 -4.35
C SER A 551 -32.62 4.68 -3.25
N ALA A 552 -31.71 5.28 -2.48
CA ALA A 552 -31.00 4.58 -1.42
C ALA A 552 -31.95 4.08 -0.32
N VAL A 553 -31.69 2.88 0.19
CA VAL A 553 -32.43 2.28 1.31
C VAL A 553 -31.67 2.58 2.60
N ILE A 554 -32.37 3.05 3.64
CA ILE A 554 -31.85 3.03 5.02
C ILE A 554 -32.19 1.68 5.61
N HIS A 555 -31.19 0.97 6.12
CA HIS A 555 -31.41 -0.15 7.02
C HIS A 555 -31.39 0.41 8.44
N ASP A 556 -32.50 0.32 9.18
CA ASP A 556 -32.51 0.69 10.60
C ASP A 556 -32.09 -0.49 11.51
N LYS A 557 -32.00 -1.69 10.93
CA LYS A 557 -31.80 -2.95 11.64
C LYS A 557 -30.63 -3.76 11.10
N SER A 558 -30.06 -4.58 11.97
CA SER A 558 -28.87 -5.40 11.71
C SER A 558 -29.21 -6.86 11.38
N ASP A 559 -30.19 -7.11 10.50
CA ASP A 559 -30.99 -8.34 10.27
C ASP A 559 -30.32 -9.73 10.33
N GLU A 560 -29.00 -9.83 10.32
CA GLU A 560 -28.22 -11.08 10.23
C GLU A 560 -28.47 -12.11 11.34
N GLN A 561 -29.02 -11.76 12.51
CA GLN A 561 -29.01 -12.72 13.62
C GLN A 561 -30.04 -13.85 13.51
N TYR A 562 -31.32 -13.58 13.20
CA TYR A 562 -32.34 -14.62 12.99
C TYR A 562 -33.52 -14.16 12.12
N ALA A 563 -33.40 -14.36 10.79
CA ALA A 563 -34.50 -14.19 9.83
C ALA A 563 -34.74 -15.45 8.97
N ARG A 564 -34.64 -16.66 9.55
CA ARG A 564 -35.04 -17.90 8.87
C ARG A 564 -36.51 -18.29 9.05
N ASP A 565 -37.16 -17.84 10.11
CA ASP A 565 -38.60 -18.04 10.31
C ASP A 565 -39.31 -16.72 10.63
N LYS A 566 -40.22 -16.31 9.75
CA LYS A 566 -41.13 -15.18 9.95
C LYS A 566 -42.14 -15.56 11.05
N VAL A 567 -42.26 -14.75 12.11
CA VAL A 567 -43.53 -14.48 12.86
C VAL A 567 -43.33 -13.61 14.11
N VAL A 568 -42.17 -13.67 14.77
CA VAL A 568 -41.97 -12.93 16.05
C VAL A 568 -41.65 -11.46 15.79
N LYS A 569 -42.62 -10.58 16.05
CA LYS A 569 -42.36 -9.15 16.25
C LYS A 569 -41.58 -8.95 17.56
N PRO A 570 -40.55 -8.09 17.61
CA PRO A 570 -39.98 -7.65 18.87
C PRO A 570 -41.00 -6.93 19.74
N SER A 571 -40.85 -7.00 21.06
CA SER A 571 -41.67 -6.29 22.04
C SER A 571 -41.16 -4.87 22.29
N ASP A 572 -42.04 -3.96 22.70
CA ASP A 572 -41.79 -2.51 22.88
C ASP A 572 -40.87 -2.14 24.08
N SER A 573 -39.95 -3.01 24.51
CA SER A 573 -38.93 -2.72 25.52
C SER A 573 -37.71 -2.00 24.92
N ASP A 574 -37.14 -1.01 25.62
CA ASP A 574 -36.06 -0.13 25.12
C ASP A 574 -34.74 -0.83 24.72
N GLU A 575 -34.58 -1.17 23.44
CA GLU A 575 -33.34 -1.77 22.89
C GLU A 575 -32.45 -0.70 22.20
N GLN A 576 -31.22 -0.49 22.70
CA GLN A 576 -30.35 0.64 22.29
C GLN A 576 -28.91 0.21 22.00
N ARG A 577 -28.27 0.73 20.94
CA ARG A 577 -26.83 0.50 20.69
C ARG A 577 -25.99 1.05 21.86
N GLU A 578 -25.02 0.29 22.35
CA GLU A 578 -24.12 0.71 23.43
C GLU A 578 -22.76 1.11 22.84
N VAL A 579 -22.29 2.32 23.18
CA VAL A 579 -20.96 2.83 22.84
C VAL A 579 -20.04 2.63 24.03
N HIS A 580 -18.91 1.97 23.79
CA HIS A 580 -17.87 1.73 24.78
C HIS A 580 -16.76 2.74 24.54
N TYR A 581 -16.45 3.54 25.56
CA TYR A 581 -15.36 4.50 25.52
C TYR A 581 -14.08 3.92 26.13
N MET A 582 -12.94 4.41 25.66
CA MET A 582 -11.61 3.97 26.09
C MET A 582 -11.33 4.14 27.61
N ASN A 583 -12.11 4.98 28.30
CA ASN A 583 -12.05 5.15 29.76
C ASN A 583 -12.92 4.13 30.54
N GLY A 584 -13.50 3.13 29.87
CA GLY A 584 -14.40 2.13 30.44
C GLY A 584 -15.84 2.61 30.64
N THR A 585 -16.15 3.87 30.31
CA THR A 585 -17.53 4.36 30.38
C THR A 585 -18.34 3.82 29.21
N LYS A 586 -19.64 3.59 29.46
CA LYS A 586 -20.60 3.16 28.46
C LYS A 586 -21.68 4.22 28.32
N THR A 587 -22.18 4.42 27.10
CA THR A 587 -23.34 5.28 26.85
C THR A 587 -24.24 4.62 25.84
N LYS A 588 -25.54 4.57 26.14
CA LYS A 588 -26.53 4.10 25.19
C LYS A 588 -26.87 5.21 24.19
N ILE A 589 -27.00 4.81 22.94
CA ILE A 589 -27.56 5.62 21.87
C ILE A 589 -29.09 5.66 22.07
N LYS A 590 -29.62 6.86 22.33
CA LYS A 590 -30.92 7.18 22.98
C LYS A 590 -32.16 6.43 22.44
N SER A 591 -33.15 6.21 23.32
CA SER A 591 -34.42 5.48 23.05
C SER A 591 -35.15 5.90 21.77
N MET A 592 -35.53 4.90 20.97
CA MET A 592 -36.63 5.00 20.01
C MET A 592 -37.91 4.44 20.64
N THR A 593 -39.07 4.91 20.20
CA THR A 593 -40.38 4.36 20.60
C THR A 593 -41.04 3.64 19.42
N GLY A 594 -40.86 2.32 19.33
CA GLY A 594 -41.46 1.48 18.29
C GLY A 594 -40.49 0.46 17.68
N THR A 595 -40.95 -0.27 16.67
CA THR A 595 -40.24 -1.42 16.07
C THR A 595 -39.26 -1.06 14.93
N GLY A 596 -38.88 0.21 14.80
CA GLY A 596 -38.00 0.75 13.75
C GLY A 596 -37.95 2.28 13.77
N MET A 597 -37.04 2.88 13.00
CA MET A 597 -36.85 4.32 12.87
C MET A 597 -37.48 4.85 11.59
N THR A 598 -38.44 5.77 11.70
CA THR A 598 -38.99 6.44 10.50
C THR A 598 -38.07 7.56 10.02
N TYR A 599 -38.19 7.97 8.75
CA TYR A 599 -37.53 9.19 8.25
C TYR A 599 -37.88 10.44 9.10
N ALA A 600 -39.10 10.51 9.65
CA ALA A 600 -39.50 11.61 10.55
C ALA A 600 -38.76 11.56 11.91
N ASP A 601 -38.35 10.38 12.36
CA ASP A 601 -37.46 10.27 13.53
C ASP A 601 -36.05 10.77 13.19
N THR A 602 -35.55 10.55 11.97
CA THR A 602 -34.24 11.09 11.52
C THR A 602 -34.14 12.62 11.55
N GLN A 603 -35.28 13.33 11.58
CA GLN A 603 -35.36 14.79 11.60
C GLN A 603 -35.55 15.42 12.99
N LYS A 604 -35.73 14.63 14.05
CA LYS A 604 -35.83 15.18 15.41
C LYS A 604 -34.44 15.64 15.86
N ASP A 605 -34.34 16.81 16.51
CA ASP A 605 -33.09 17.49 16.93
C ASP A 605 -32.22 16.72 17.96
N ASP A 606 -32.53 15.46 18.21
CA ASP A 606 -32.09 14.64 19.34
C ASP A 606 -31.23 13.43 18.91
N ILE A 607 -30.94 13.28 17.61
CA ILE A 607 -30.15 12.16 17.09
C ILE A 607 -28.65 12.34 17.38
N ILE A 608 -28.29 11.68 18.49
CA ILE A 608 -27.03 10.99 18.74
C ILE A 608 -25.78 11.88 18.72
N GLN A 609 -25.68 12.61 19.83
CA GLN A 609 -24.45 13.19 20.32
C GLN A 609 -23.52 12.10 20.90
N LEU A 610 -22.48 11.71 20.13
CA LEU A 610 -21.38 10.86 20.60
C LEU A 610 -20.40 11.66 21.46
N ASN A 611 -20.82 12.06 22.66
CA ASN A 611 -19.93 12.71 23.63
C ASN A 611 -19.49 11.71 24.71
N PRO A 612 -18.17 11.55 24.96
CA PRO A 612 -17.71 11.02 26.23
C PRO A 612 -18.21 11.91 27.38
N PRO A 613 -18.62 11.35 28.52
CA PRO A 613 -19.02 12.16 29.67
C PRO A 613 -17.87 13.08 30.11
N GLY A 614 -18.16 14.38 30.18
CA GLY A 614 -17.20 15.42 30.55
C GLY A 614 -16.47 16.13 29.40
N VAL A 615 -16.65 15.70 28.14
CA VAL A 615 -16.15 16.44 26.96
C VAL A 615 -17.21 17.44 26.48
N GLY A 616 -16.82 18.70 26.29
CA GLY A 616 -17.69 19.77 25.81
C GLY A 616 -18.24 19.50 24.40
N LYS A 617 -19.38 20.11 24.06
CA LYS A 617 -19.95 20.00 22.70
C LYS A 617 -19.02 20.67 21.70
N ILE A 618 -18.56 19.92 20.69
CA ILE A 618 -17.95 20.48 19.48
C ILE A 618 -18.97 20.28 18.36
N GLU A 619 -19.57 21.39 17.93
CA GLU A 619 -20.51 21.42 16.80
C GLU A 619 -19.73 21.71 15.52
N TYR A 620 -19.98 20.91 14.48
CA TYR A 620 -19.38 21.11 13.16
C TYR A 620 -20.29 22.03 12.34
N ASP A 621 -19.81 23.24 12.01
CA ASP A 621 -20.57 24.12 11.12
C ASP A 621 -20.33 23.78 9.64
N LEU A 622 -21.35 23.19 9.02
CA LEU A 622 -21.35 22.85 7.60
C LEU A 622 -21.71 24.03 6.67
N ALA A 623 -22.02 25.21 7.21
CA ALA A 623 -22.51 26.35 6.42
C ALA A 623 -21.40 27.26 5.85
N GLU A 624 -20.24 27.39 6.51
CA GLU A 624 -19.28 28.45 6.17
C GLU A 624 -18.09 28.06 5.28
N ASN A 625 -17.78 26.77 5.08
CA ASN A 625 -16.81 26.35 4.05
C ASN A 625 -16.90 24.84 3.74
N PRO A 626 -16.96 24.42 2.46
CA PRO A 626 -16.83 23.01 2.08
C PRO A 626 -15.38 22.49 2.20
N ILE A 627 -14.42 23.37 2.50
CA ILE A 627 -13.01 23.04 2.74
C ILE A 627 -12.61 23.67 4.08
N ILE A 628 -12.82 22.96 5.19
CA ILE A 628 -12.30 23.42 6.49
C ILE A 628 -10.82 23.04 6.60
N THR A 629 -9.96 24.00 6.32
CA THR A 629 -8.58 23.99 6.81
C THR A 629 -8.62 24.29 8.31
N TYR A 630 -8.67 23.25 9.16
CA TYR A 630 -8.63 23.47 10.61
C TYR A 630 -7.26 24.02 11.03
N ALA A 631 -7.25 25.23 11.56
CA ALA A 631 -6.11 25.79 12.27
C ALA A 631 -5.99 25.12 13.66
N ALA A 632 -5.54 23.87 13.68
CA ALA A 632 -5.41 23.04 14.89
C ALA A 632 -4.52 23.70 15.94
N LYS A 633 -5.01 23.77 17.19
CA LYS A 633 -4.26 24.22 18.38
C LYS A 633 -4.97 23.78 19.67
N PRO A 634 -4.25 23.15 20.62
CA PRO A 634 -3.24 22.11 20.40
C PRO A 634 -3.42 20.95 21.41
N ALA A 635 -4.57 20.26 21.43
CA ALA A 635 -4.78 19.03 22.22
C ALA A 635 -5.93 18.13 21.66
N ASP A 636 -6.22 18.24 20.37
CA ASP A 636 -7.62 18.26 19.91
C ASP A 636 -8.26 16.86 19.70
N TYR A 637 -8.82 16.31 20.78
CA TYR A 637 -9.85 15.26 20.71
C TYR A 637 -11.15 15.86 20.16
N SER A 638 -11.53 15.58 18.91
CA SER A 638 -12.81 16.03 18.35
C SER A 638 -13.83 14.90 18.29
N ALA A 639 -14.66 14.80 19.32
CA ALA A 639 -15.86 13.96 19.31
C ALA A 639 -16.88 14.53 18.30
N GLY A 640 -17.22 13.76 17.26
CA GLY A 640 -18.09 14.22 16.18
C GLY A 640 -19.56 14.18 16.57
N THR A 641 -20.11 15.33 16.97
CA THR A 641 -21.56 15.52 16.87
C THR A 641 -21.94 15.76 15.42
N VAL A 642 -22.93 15.02 14.93
CA VAL A 642 -23.46 15.22 13.59
C VAL A 642 -24.80 15.91 13.72
N ASN A 643 -24.82 17.19 13.36
CA ASN A 643 -26.08 17.91 13.23
C ASN A 643 -26.85 17.29 12.05
N MET A 644 -27.81 16.43 12.37
CA MET A 644 -28.55 15.64 11.38
C MET A 644 -29.21 16.54 10.34
N LYS A 645 -29.86 17.62 10.76
CA LYS A 645 -30.45 18.58 9.85
C LYS A 645 -29.41 19.15 8.87
N LYS A 646 -28.28 19.67 9.34
CA LYS A 646 -27.21 20.20 8.48
C LYS A 646 -26.59 19.12 7.58
N TYR A 647 -26.55 17.85 8.00
CA TYR A 647 -26.07 16.73 7.18
C TYR A 647 -27.06 16.36 6.06
N LEU A 648 -28.37 16.36 6.35
CA LEU A 648 -29.44 16.19 5.36
C LEU A 648 -29.47 17.39 4.37
N ASP A 649 -29.26 18.61 4.88
CA ASP A 649 -29.14 19.83 4.07
C ASP A 649 -27.88 19.76 3.17
N TRP A 650 -26.71 19.34 3.69
CA TRP A 650 -25.48 19.12 2.91
C TRP A 650 -25.66 18.03 1.85
N LEU A 651 -26.33 16.92 2.19
CA LEU A 651 -26.64 15.87 1.24
C LEU A 651 -27.47 16.44 0.08
N THR A 652 -28.56 17.13 0.40
CA THR A 652 -29.43 17.78 -0.60
C THR A 652 -28.66 18.79 -1.47
N ALA A 653 -27.80 19.62 -0.85
CA ALA A 653 -27.00 20.63 -1.55
C ALA A 653 -25.94 20.04 -2.51
N ASN A 654 -25.48 18.82 -2.26
CA ASN A 654 -24.54 18.10 -3.13
C ASN A 654 -25.24 17.14 -4.12
N GLY A 655 -26.55 17.33 -4.34
CA GLY A 655 -27.34 16.56 -5.31
C GLY A 655 -27.90 15.24 -4.78
N TYR A 656 -27.71 14.91 -3.50
CA TYR A 656 -28.22 13.69 -2.88
C TYR A 656 -29.64 13.92 -2.34
N THR A 657 -30.67 13.66 -3.15
CA THR A 657 -32.08 13.85 -2.78
C THR A 657 -32.62 12.68 -1.96
N LEU A 658 -32.86 12.91 -0.67
CA LEU A 658 -33.35 11.92 0.29
C LEU A 658 -34.89 11.76 0.32
N GLY A 659 -35.60 12.42 -0.61
CA GLY A 659 -37.07 12.43 -0.64
C GLY A 659 -37.73 11.09 -0.97
N ASN A 660 -36.95 10.09 -1.41
CA ASN A 660 -37.41 8.75 -1.79
C ASN A 660 -36.73 7.64 -0.97
N LEU A 661 -36.20 7.93 0.22
CA LEU A 661 -35.62 6.90 1.08
C LEU A 661 -36.70 5.89 1.52
N HIS A 662 -36.48 4.63 1.19
CA HIS A 662 -37.21 3.52 1.79
C HIS A 662 -36.47 3.11 3.07
N VAL A 663 -37.20 3.00 4.19
CA VAL A 663 -36.71 2.32 5.40
C VAL A 663 -37.06 0.84 5.25
N GLN A 664 -36.07 -0.03 5.47
CA GLN A 664 -36.20 -1.49 5.41
C GLN A 664 -35.87 -2.14 6.74
#